data_AF-A0A8J7CE59-F1
#
_entry.id   AF-A0A8J7CE59-F1
#
_cell.length_a   1.000
_cell.length_b   1.000
_cell.length_c   1.000
_cell.angle_alpha   90.00
_cell.angle_beta   90.00
_cell.angle_gamma   90.00
#
_symmetry.space_group_name_H-M   'P 1'
#
loop_
_entity.id
_entity.type
_entity.pdbx_description
1 polymer ?
#
loop_
_entity_poly.entity_id
_entity_poly.type
_entity_poly.pdbx_seq_one_letter_code
_entity_poly.pdbx_strand_id
1 'polypeptide(L)'
;MGFRRPARVVFIGLSLLFATVTATAAEPALWLRYPAISPDGETIAFSYRGDLWKVPATGGQATQLTVHAAYEFMPAWSPDSSKIAFASDRYGTSDVFVIPADGGTATRLTYHSASDFPSSFTPDGQNVLFFSGRLDARTMVGYPRRGAQPELYSVALAGGMPQQILTTPAIYAVWDSAGQRLIYSDEKALETDLRKHDNSSFARDVWIYDAPSGEHTRLTEFGADDRQPVWASGEEAIYYLSERGGDFNVWRLSLAGGSEPAQVTTHDTHPVRFLSASAAGDICYAWDGEIYVRPAGASDSIKLEVTVATDSRHNEAVYTNVASEISAFALSPNGKEIAFIARGEVFVTSVKHGDTRRITNTPEQERSVSFHPNGRGVLYASERNGSWNLYRTDMTDDEEPAFFLATAYEEKPVLESELETFQPYYSPDGKEVAYLEERTELKVLNIESGESRTILPGNINYSYADGDQWYEWSPDGRWFLVEFLSPTRWSDEVGLIASSGDGELINLTKSGYEDVVPRWAFKGEALYWFTDRHGERQQSGWPSKFDVYASFLTQDSWDRFHLSEAEYELLKEKEKSDKKDEDEKKDEGGEDEKGKKGKKDVEEVDEEKKDEIKLPDPVDIQIEGVEDRTLRMTLHSSRISDAQITPDGEKFLYLARFEKGFDLWVYEPRKKEVKLLAKLNAERGGDMYLDKEGKTAYILADRSLKSVEIESGKIKPVKLEAKMELDAAAEREYLFEHAWRQTREKFYVEDMGGVDWDFYREAYLRFLPYIDNNRDFADVVSELQGELNASHLGCYFEQRDPNADATSTLAFFPDPEWSGAGVTIAEIIDGGPLENADTKVKVGTVIEAIDGEKIEAGANWYALLNHKAGKLIRISLFDKDSDKRWQETVKPISQSAESELLYQRWVRSRRAEVERLSDGRLGYAHIRTMSDSRYREIFEDIFGKAVGKEAIVLDTRFNNGGNLVEALTVLLTGEVYARALPRGQKLGVEPVHRWTKPSIVVMNEGNYSDAHCFPVAYTSLGIGKTVGMQVPGTCTAVWWETLQDRSLFFGIPMVGYIDNEGDLMENKHLDPDYEVDNDPALEAVGKDQQLEKAVEVLLTEING
;
A
#
# COMPACT_ATOMS: atom_id res chain seq x y z
N MET A 1 -16.12 -29.36 100.43
CA MET A 1 -14.90 -29.07 101.21
C MET A 1 -13.70 -29.62 100.46
N GLY A 2 -12.70 -28.79 100.16
CA GLY A 2 -11.29 -29.19 99.99
C GLY A 2 -10.83 -29.89 98.70
N PHE A 3 -10.23 -29.10 97.79
CA PHE A 3 -8.89 -29.29 97.18
C PHE A 3 -8.44 -30.68 96.66
N ARG A 4 -8.21 -30.80 95.34
CA ARG A 4 -6.87 -30.83 94.67
C ARG A 4 -6.98 -31.31 93.21
N ARG A 5 -6.43 -30.51 92.29
CA ARG A 5 -6.06 -30.88 90.91
C ARG A 5 -4.77 -31.71 90.91
N PRO A 6 -4.56 -32.61 89.92
CA PRO A 6 -3.22 -32.97 89.47
C PRO A 6 -2.90 -32.35 88.11
N ALA A 7 -1.65 -31.94 87.96
CA ALA A 7 -1.02 -31.42 86.77
C ALA A 7 -0.76 -32.51 85.72
N ARG A 8 -0.71 -32.14 84.44
CA ARG A 8 0.13 -32.77 83.41
C ARG A 8 0.31 -31.82 82.19
N VAL A 9 1.58 -31.52 81.95
CA VAL A 9 2.28 -31.28 80.67
C VAL A 9 1.76 -30.18 79.74
N VAL A 10 2.54 -29.10 79.68
CA VAL A 10 2.48 -28.01 78.72
C VAL A 10 3.17 -28.46 77.42
N PHE A 11 2.44 -28.51 76.31
CA PHE A 11 2.98 -28.44 74.95
C PHE A 11 2.61 -27.06 74.41
N ILE A 12 3.61 -26.21 74.17
CA ILE A 12 3.45 -24.92 73.49
C ILE A 12 3.50 -25.23 71.99
N GLY A 13 2.34 -25.22 71.33
CA GLY A 13 2.21 -25.14 69.88
C GLY A 13 2.00 -23.69 69.48
N LEU A 14 3.02 -23.08 68.87
CA LEU A 14 2.97 -21.75 68.30
C LEU A 14 2.40 -21.86 66.87
N SER A 15 1.12 -21.53 66.68
CA SER A 15 0.50 -21.49 65.35
C SER A 15 0.86 -20.17 64.66
N LEU A 16 1.87 -20.19 63.79
CA LEU A 16 2.14 -19.13 62.81
C LEU A 16 1.21 -19.33 61.61
N LEU A 17 0.24 -18.43 61.44
CA LEU A 17 -0.45 -18.25 60.16
C LEU A 17 0.57 -17.71 59.15
N PHE A 18 1.02 -18.56 58.22
CA PHE A 18 1.64 -18.11 56.98
C PHE A 18 0.52 -17.61 56.06
N ALA A 19 0.38 -16.29 55.95
CA ALA A 19 -0.26 -15.69 54.79
C ALA A 19 0.75 -15.81 53.63
N THR A 20 0.55 -16.77 52.74
CA THR A 20 1.22 -16.79 51.44
C THR A 20 0.68 -15.62 50.63
N VAL A 21 1.40 -14.50 50.67
CA VAL A 21 1.31 -13.46 49.64
C VAL A 21 1.95 -14.08 48.40
N THR A 22 1.13 -14.57 47.48
CA THR A 22 1.57 -14.79 46.10
C THR A 22 1.86 -13.41 45.52
N ALA A 23 3.10 -12.96 45.59
CA ALA A 23 3.56 -11.88 44.75
C ALA A 23 3.51 -12.41 43.31
N THR A 24 2.51 -12.00 42.56
CA THR A 24 2.56 -12.05 41.09
C THR A 24 3.77 -11.20 40.71
N ALA A 25 4.86 -11.83 40.28
CA ALA A 25 5.97 -11.10 39.69
C ALA A 25 5.40 -10.37 38.47
N ALA A 26 5.56 -9.04 38.42
CA ALA A 26 5.24 -8.29 37.21
C ALA A 26 6.15 -8.82 36.10
N GLU A 27 5.58 -9.21 34.97
CA GLU A 27 6.38 -9.64 33.82
C GLU A 27 7.23 -8.46 33.32
N PRO A 28 8.48 -8.70 32.90
CA PRO A 28 9.33 -7.66 32.34
C PRO A 28 8.69 -7.13 31.05
N ALA A 29 8.79 -5.81 30.84
CA ALA A 29 8.29 -5.19 29.61
C ALA A 29 9.19 -5.55 28.43
N LEU A 30 8.59 -5.73 27.26
CA LEU A 30 9.27 -6.08 26.00
C LEU A 30 8.81 -5.14 24.89
N TRP A 31 9.50 -5.14 23.75
CA TRP A 31 9.28 -4.16 22.66
C TRP A 31 9.48 -2.71 23.12
N LEU A 32 10.52 -2.49 23.93
CA LEU A 32 10.94 -1.17 24.39
C LEU A 32 11.70 -0.45 23.28
N ARG A 33 11.20 0.71 22.85
CA ARG A 33 11.72 1.40 21.65
C ARG A 33 12.33 2.74 21.97
N TYR A 34 13.25 3.17 21.10
CA TYR A 34 13.90 4.47 21.18
C TYR A 34 14.50 4.81 22.56
N PRO A 35 15.24 3.92 23.25
CA PRO A 35 15.92 4.26 24.49
C PRO A 35 16.96 5.37 24.27
N ALA A 36 16.87 6.40 25.11
CA ALA A 36 17.81 7.52 25.14
C ALA A 36 18.30 7.72 26.57
N ILE A 37 19.60 7.55 26.81
CA ILE A 37 20.23 7.84 28.10
C ILE A 37 20.44 9.35 28.31
N SER A 38 20.20 9.84 29.52
CA SER A 38 20.41 11.24 29.87
C SER A 38 21.91 11.60 29.87
N PRO A 39 22.28 12.88 29.62
CA PRO A 39 23.67 13.30 29.61
C PRO A 39 24.43 13.03 30.91
N ASP A 40 23.76 13.08 32.06
CA ASP A 40 24.33 12.69 33.36
C ASP A 40 24.47 11.17 33.59
N GLY A 41 23.91 10.35 32.71
CA GLY A 41 23.95 8.88 32.79
C GLY A 41 23.02 8.26 33.83
N GLU A 42 22.14 9.04 34.47
CA GLU A 42 21.32 8.57 35.60
C GLU A 42 19.97 7.95 35.18
N THR A 43 19.41 8.39 34.04
CA THR A 43 18.04 8.05 33.61
C THR A 43 17.99 7.70 32.13
N ILE A 44 17.06 6.83 31.74
CA ILE A 44 16.77 6.51 30.34
C ILE A 44 15.31 6.83 30.05
N ALA A 45 15.07 7.57 28.96
CA ALA A 45 13.75 7.76 28.38
C ALA A 45 13.54 6.78 27.23
N PHE A 46 12.33 6.27 27.04
CA PHE A 46 12.00 5.34 25.95
C PHE A 46 10.52 5.44 25.59
N SER A 47 10.14 4.91 24.43
CA SER A 47 8.75 4.74 24.00
C SER A 47 8.27 3.32 24.29
N TYR A 48 7.05 3.20 24.82
CA TYR A 48 6.37 1.93 25.02
C TYR A 48 4.86 2.12 24.86
N ARG A 49 4.26 1.34 23.96
CA ARG A 49 2.84 1.43 23.58
C ARG A 49 2.44 2.86 23.17
N GLY A 50 3.29 3.50 22.39
CA GLY A 50 3.08 4.86 21.89
C GLY A 50 3.22 6.00 22.91
N ASP A 51 3.65 5.75 24.16
CA ASP A 51 3.92 6.83 25.13
C ASP A 51 5.37 6.85 25.59
N LEU A 52 5.79 7.99 26.13
CA LEU A 52 7.09 8.13 26.74
C LEU A 52 7.10 7.67 28.18
N TRP A 53 8.16 6.94 28.53
CA TRP A 53 8.46 6.44 29.85
C TRP A 53 9.88 6.82 30.22
N LYS A 54 10.18 6.81 31.53
CA LYS A 54 11.54 6.87 32.04
C LYS A 54 11.82 5.79 33.08
N VAL A 55 13.06 5.33 33.12
CA VAL A 55 13.57 4.36 34.10
C VAL A 55 14.98 4.77 34.56
N PRO A 56 15.39 4.50 35.82
CA PRO A 56 16.78 4.68 36.21
C PRO A 56 17.71 3.88 35.29
N ALA A 57 18.91 4.40 35.00
CA ALA A 57 19.92 3.70 34.18
C ALA A 57 20.44 2.40 34.83
N THR A 58 20.05 2.13 36.08
CA THR A 58 20.28 0.86 36.78
C THR A 58 19.12 -0.14 36.65
N GLY A 59 18.06 0.20 35.91
CA GLY A 59 16.83 -0.59 35.80
C GLY A 59 15.85 -0.39 36.96
N GLY A 60 14.76 -1.15 36.93
CA GLY A 60 13.68 -1.17 37.91
C GLY A 60 12.35 -0.68 37.34
N GLN A 61 11.57 0.00 38.19
CA GLN A 61 10.23 0.47 37.84
C GLN A 61 10.27 1.69 36.92
N ALA A 62 9.66 1.57 35.74
CA ALA A 62 9.47 2.68 34.83
C ALA A 62 8.31 3.59 35.29
N THR A 63 8.44 4.89 35.01
CA THR A 63 7.44 5.93 35.25
C THR A 63 6.98 6.51 33.93
N GLN A 64 5.67 6.54 33.70
CA GLN A 64 5.08 7.13 32.51
C GLN A 64 5.23 8.66 32.54
N LEU A 65 5.64 9.25 31.43
CA LEU A 65 5.82 10.71 31.27
C LEU A 65 4.63 11.36 30.57
N THR A 66 3.95 10.63 29.71
CA THR A 66 2.86 11.13 28.87
C THR A 66 1.68 10.19 28.86
N VAL A 67 0.49 10.73 28.58
CA VAL A 67 -0.76 9.96 28.43
C VAL A 67 -1.55 10.59 27.29
N HIS A 68 -1.41 10.05 26.08
CA HIS A 68 -2.12 10.56 24.91
C HIS A 68 -2.57 9.42 23.97
N ALA A 69 -3.56 9.69 23.12
CA ALA A 69 -3.97 8.77 22.05
C ALA A 69 -3.06 8.83 20.80
N ALA A 70 -2.06 9.71 20.82
CA ALA A 70 -1.11 9.93 19.74
C ALA A 70 0.12 9.08 20.01
N TYR A 71 0.92 8.82 18.99
CA TYR A 71 2.15 8.05 19.11
C TYR A 71 3.33 8.98 19.42
N GLU A 72 4.04 8.70 20.50
CA GLU A 72 5.10 9.53 21.08
C GLU A 72 6.42 8.76 21.20
N PHE A 73 7.47 9.26 20.54
CA PHE A 73 8.66 8.48 20.26
C PHE A 73 9.87 9.36 19.96
N MET A 74 11.04 8.73 19.78
CA MET A 74 12.33 9.38 19.56
C MET A 74 12.66 10.45 20.62
N PRO A 75 12.74 10.10 21.92
CA PRO A 75 13.14 11.05 22.95
C PRO A 75 14.61 11.49 22.76
N ALA A 76 14.86 12.78 22.89
CA ALA A 76 16.20 13.38 22.96
C ALA A 76 16.32 14.25 24.22
N TRP A 77 17.44 14.15 24.93
CA TRP A 77 17.64 14.87 26.20
C TRP A 77 18.29 16.23 26.02
N SER A 78 17.89 17.21 26.83
CA SER A 78 18.63 18.47 26.96
C SER A 78 19.99 18.25 27.64
N PRO A 79 21.03 19.07 27.36
CA PRO A 79 22.37 18.87 27.91
C PRO A 79 22.44 18.89 29.44
N ASP A 80 21.45 19.48 30.10
CA ASP A 80 21.31 19.56 31.56
C ASP A 80 20.40 18.49 32.17
N SER A 81 19.99 17.48 31.38
CA SER A 81 19.07 16.40 31.76
C SER A 81 17.68 16.85 32.25
N SER A 82 17.30 18.11 32.08
CA SER A 82 16.06 18.66 32.67
C SER A 82 14.83 18.56 31.77
N LYS A 83 15.02 18.32 30.47
CA LYS A 83 13.95 18.27 29.45
C LYS A 83 14.18 17.16 28.45
N ILE A 84 13.08 16.73 27.84
CA ILE A 84 13.06 15.73 26.77
C ILE A 84 12.31 16.34 25.58
N ALA A 85 12.94 16.37 24.41
CA ALA A 85 12.27 16.61 23.14
C ALA A 85 11.81 15.28 22.54
N PHE A 86 10.68 15.25 21.85
CA PHE A 86 10.12 14.02 21.26
C PHE A 86 9.22 14.32 20.06
N ALA A 87 9.06 13.32 19.18
CA ALA A 87 8.12 13.37 18.07
C ALA A 87 6.73 12.95 18.54
N SER A 88 5.68 13.63 18.07
CA SER A 88 4.29 13.27 18.39
C SER A 88 3.33 13.62 17.26
N ASP A 89 2.44 12.69 16.91
CA ASP A 89 1.46 12.85 15.82
C ASP A 89 0.08 13.35 16.26
N ARG A 90 0.01 14.05 17.40
CA ARG A 90 -1.22 14.63 17.98
C ARG A 90 -2.07 15.47 17.03
N TYR A 91 -1.47 15.97 15.96
CA TYR A 91 -2.10 16.81 14.93
C TYR A 91 -2.04 16.16 13.54
N GLY A 92 -1.88 14.85 13.46
CA GLY A 92 -1.95 14.02 12.24
C GLY A 92 -0.60 13.67 11.62
N THR A 93 0.41 14.53 11.72
CA THR A 93 1.81 14.24 11.38
C THR A 93 2.70 14.48 12.60
N SER A 94 3.89 13.88 12.63
CA SER A 94 4.84 14.11 13.72
C SER A 94 5.29 15.56 13.79
N ASP A 95 5.09 16.21 14.93
CA ASP A 95 5.71 17.49 15.28
C ASP A 95 6.72 17.29 16.42
N VAL A 96 7.63 18.26 16.61
CA VAL A 96 8.54 18.29 17.76
C VAL A 96 7.83 18.89 18.96
N PHE A 97 7.84 18.15 20.07
CA PHE A 97 7.38 18.60 21.38
C PHE A 97 8.54 18.59 22.38
N VAL A 98 8.40 19.35 23.47
CA VAL A 98 9.30 19.31 24.63
C VAL A 98 8.50 19.16 25.92
N ILE A 99 8.98 18.32 26.83
CA ILE A 99 8.40 18.08 28.16
C ILE A 99 9.50 18.15 29.24
N PRO A 100 9.20 18.59 30.48
CA PRO A 100 10.13 18.42 31.60
C PRO A 100 10.44 16.93 31.83
N ALA A 101 11.68 16.62 32.22
CA ALA A 101 12.12 15.24 32.47
C ALA A 101 11.34 14.52 33.58
N ASP A 102 10.69 15.27 34.48
CA ASP A 102 9.81 14.74 35.53
C ASP A 102 8.34 14.64 35.12
N GLY A 103 8.04 14.86 33.84
CA GLY A 103 6.69 14.90 33.31
C GLY A 103 6.00 16.25 33.50
N GLY A 104 4.75 16.35 33.04
CA GLY A 104 3.96 17.58 33.08
C GLY A 104 3.41 17.95 31.70
N THR A 105 3.23 19.25 31.45
CA THR A 105 2.66 19.72 30.19
C THR A 105 3.71 19.75 29.07
N ALA A 106 3.48 18.96 28.02
CA ALA A 106 4.25 19.03 26.79
C ALA A 106 3.94 20.32 26.01
N THR A 107 4.97 20.94 25.42
CA THR A 107 4.87 22.13 24.58
C THR A 107 5.24 21.79 23.15
N ARG A 108 4.37 22.09 22.19
CA ARG A 108 4.62 21.94 20.74
C ARG A 108 5.58 23.03 20.26
N LEU A 109 6.58 22.68 19.45
CA LEU A 109 7.58 23.61 18.91
C LEU A 109 7.44 23.83 17.40
N THR A 110 6.98 22.82 16.64
CA THR A 110 6.81 22.91 15.17
C THR A 110 5.33 22.85 14.76
N TYR A 111 5.02 23.43 13.60
CA TYR A 111 3.65 23.69 13.12
C TYR A 111 3.53 23.53 11.60
N HIS A 112 4.13 22.46 11.05
CA HIS A 112 4.15 22.20 9.62
C HIS A 112 3.68 20.76 9.36
N SER A 113 2.90 20.51 8.31
CA SER A 113 2.37 19.15 8.02
C SER A 113 3.38 18.22 7.31
N ALA A 114 4.68 18.43 7.54
CA ALA A 114 5.72 17.47 7.21
C ALA A 114 6.14 16.81 8.53
N SER A 115 6.48 15.53 8.52
CA SER A 115 6.91 14.86 9.75
C SER A 115 8.25 15.42 10.21
N ASP A 116 8.27 15.86 11.47
CA ASP A 116 9.45 16.39 12.15
C ASP A 116 9.90 15.40 13.24
N PHE A 117 11.16 14.98 13.16
CA PHE A 117 11.73 14.01 14.10
C PHE A 117 12.93 14.62 14.82
N PRO A 118 12.90 14.77 16.16
CA PRO A 118 14.01 15.33 16.90
C PRO A 118 15.23 14.40 16.85
N SER A 119 16.42 14.98 16.79
CA SER A 119 17.69 14.27 16.81
C SER A 119 18.47 14.54 18.10
N SER A 120 18.72 15.82 18.41
CA SER A 120 19.47 16.25 19.59
C SER A 120 19.14 17.69 19.99
N PHE A 121 19.65 18.14 21.14
CA PHE A 121 19.66 19.56 21.50
C PHE A 121 20.95 20.23 21.03
N THR A 122 20.92 21.54 20.81
CA THR A 122 22.15 22.32 20.67
C THR A 122 22.96 22.31 21.97
N PRO A 123 24.31 22.44 21.92
CA PRO A 123 25.15 22.36 23.13
C PRO A 123 24.81 23.38 24.22
N ASP A 124 24.22 24.52 23.85
CA ASP A 124 23.75 25.56 24.77
C ASP A 124 22.36 25.28 25.40
N GLY A 125 21.72 24.18 24.99
CA GLY A 125 20.39 23.74 25.42
C GLY A 125 19.24 24.67 25.00
N GLN A 126 19.46 25.61 24.07
CA GLN A 126 18.43 26.60 23.67
C GLN A 126 17.55 26.15 22.51
N ASN A 127 18.01 25.20 21.70
CA ASN A 127 17.30 24.73 20.51
C ASN A 127 17.31 23.21 20.43
N VAL A 128 16.35 22.68 19.67
CA VAL A 128 16.24 21.26 19.30
C VAL A 128 16.55 21.14 17.81
N LEU A 129 17.51 20.27 17.47
CA LEU A 129 17.72 19.81 16.11
C LEU A 129 16.68 18.75 15.75
N PHE A 130 16.15 18.84 14.55
CA PHE A 130 15.21 17.86 14.00
C PHE A 130 15.38 17.75 12.49
N PHE A 131 15.05 16.59 11.94
CA PHE A 131 15.03 16.39 10.50
C PHE A 131 13.61 16.36 9.96
N SER A 132 13.40 16.90 8.76
CA SER A 132 12.09 17.07 8.12
C SER A 132 12.29 17.25 6.61
N GLY A 133 11.40 16.72 5.77
CA GLY A 133 11.46 16.93 4.32
C GLY A 133 10.56 18.08 3.90
N ARG A 134 11.10 19.31 3.83
CA ARG A 134 10.33 20.55 3.56
C ARG A 134 10.78 21.22 2.27
N LEU A 135 11.23 22.48 2.35
CA LEU A 135 11.65 23.29 1.22
C LEU A 135 13.19 23.39 1.26
N ASP A 136 13.82 22.89 0.20
CA ASP A 136 15.26 23.03 -0.01
C ASP A 136 15.70 24.51 -0.03
N ALA A 137 16.99 24.75 0.18
CA ALA A 137 17.58 26.03 -0.15
C ALA A 137 17.39 26.31 -1.66
N ARG A 138 17.08 27.56 -2.03
CA ARG A 138 16.78 27.92 -3.44
C ARG A 138 17.87 27.54 -4.44
N THR A 139 19.12 27.44 -3.98
CA THR A 139 20.32 27.11 -4.77
C THR A 139 20.58 25.62 -4.88
N MET A 140 19.92 24.78 -4.08
CA MET A 140 20.08 23.33 -4.08
C MET A 140 19.73 22.74 -5.45
N VAL A 141 20.52 21.77 -5.89
CA VAL A 141 20.31 21.06 -7.16
C VAL A 141 20.03 19.58 -7.04
N GLY A 142 20.01 19.05 -5.82
CA GLY A 142 19.43 17.75 -5.53
C GLY A 142 17.96 17.67 -5.95
N TYR A 143 17.47 16.46 -6.06
CA TYR A 143 16.09 16.20 -6.48
C TYR A 143 15.12 16.63 -5.36
N PRO A 144 14.14 17.53 -5.64
CA PRO A 144 13.31 18.15 -4.61
C PRO A 144 12.17 17.20 -4.19
N ARG A 145 12.50 16.21 -3.35
CA ARG A 145 11.55 15.17 -2.94
C ARG A 145 10.92 15.51 -1.60
N ARG A 146 9.63 15.85 -1.60
CA ARG A 146 8.87 15.93 -0.35
C ARG A 146 8.72 14.55 0.29
N GLY A 147 9.00 14.46 1.59
CA GLY A 147 8.72 13.28 2.42
C GLY A 147 9.74 12.14 2.30
N ALA A 148 10.88 12.40 1.64
CA ALA A 148 12.05 11.53 1.60
C ALA A 148 13.27 12.41 1.43
N GLN A 149 14.46 11.93 1.80
CA GLN A 149 15.67 12.76 1.85
C GLN A 149 15.56 13.96 2.81
N PRO A 150 15.17 13.76 4.08
CA PRO A 150 14.88 14.84 5.02
C PRO A 150 16.12 15.70 5.31
N GLU A 151 15.91 17.02 5.35
CA GLU A 151 16.95 18.00 5.65
C GLU A 151 17.01 18.31 7.16
N LEU A 152 18.09 18.97 7.60
CA LEU A 152 18.30 19.28 9.01
C LEU A 152 17.82 20.70 9.36
N TYR A 153 17.02 20.79 10.43
CA TYR A 153 16.48 22.03 10.97
C TYR A 153 16.77 22.19 12.47
N SER A 154 16.62 23.41 12.97
CA SER A 154 16.71 23.78 14.39
C SER A 154 15.51 24.64 14.79
N VAL A 155 14.95 24.41 15.98
CA VAL A 155 13.86 25.22 16.55
C VAL A 155 14.13 25.59 18.01
N ALA A 156 13.89 26.85 18.37
CA ALA A 156 14.11 27.35 19.72
C ALA A 156 13.08 26.80 20.71
N LEU A 157 13.50 26.56 21.96
CA LEU A 157 12.59 26.16 23.04
C LEU A 157 11.55 27.23 23.39
N ALA A 158 11.82 28.49 23.05
CA ALA A 158 10.86 29.58 23.18
C ALA A 158 9.77 29.57 22.08
N GLY A 159 9.86 28.63 21.13
CA GLY A 159 9.08 28.64 19.89
C GLY A 159 9.63 29.63 18.86
N GLY A 160 8.98 29.70 17.70
CA GLY A 160 9.38 30.57 16.60
C GLY A 160 9.55 29.80 15.30
N MET A 161 9.99 30.50 14.26
CA MET A 161 10.24 29.91 12.94
C MET A 161 11.44 28.95 13.00
N PRO A 162 11.30 27.67 12.59
CA PRO A 162 12.44 26.77 12.46
C PRO A 162 13.46 27.27 11.43
N GLN A 163 14.74 27.07 11.71
CA GLN A 163 15.86 27.46 10.84
C GLN A 163 16.45 26.22 10.17
N GLN A 164 16.66 26.27 8.86
CA GLN A 164 17.37 25.21 8.13
C GLN A 164 18.87 25.31 8.43
N ILE A 165 19.47 24.19 8.81
CA ILE A 165 20.91 24.09 9.13
C ILE A 165 21.67 23.51 7.94
N LEU A 166 21.19 22.39 7.40
CA LEU A 166 21.70 21.78 6.17
C LEU A 166 20.52 21.60 5.21
N THR A 167 20.74 21.93 3.93
CA THR A 167 19.75 21.65 2.87
C THR A 167 19.94 20.29 2.21
N THR A 168 21.08 19.63 2.46
CA THR A 168 21.34 18.27 2.03
C THR A 168 20.77 17.29 3.07
N PRO A 169 20.42 16.06 2.67
CA PRO A 169 19.82 15.10 3.60
C PRO A 169 20.75 14.79 4.77
N ALA A 170 20.23 14.91 5.99
CA ALA A 170 21.00 14.68 7.21
C ALA A 170 20.08 14.30 8.37
N ILE A 171 20.16 13.04 8.80
CA ILE A 171 19.37 12.48 9.90
C ILE A 171 20.25 12.14 11.09
N TYR A 172 19.62 12.02 12.26
CA TYR A 172 20.28 11.67 13.54
C TYR A 172 21.48 12.57 13.89
N ALA A 173 21.39 13.85 13.55
CA ALA A 173 22.53 14.76 13.66
C ALA A 173 22.82 15.19 15.11
N VAL A 174 24.11 15.25 15.47
CA VAL A 174 24.57 15.61 16.83
C VAL A 174 25.77 16.56 16.78
N TRP A 175 25.64 17.75 17.36
CA TRP A 175 26.76 18.69 17.51
C TRP A 175 27.78 18.17 18.52
N ASP A 176 29.06 18.47 18.28
CA ASP A 176 30.06 18.42 19.33
C ASP A 176 29.82 19.51 20.39
N SER A 177 30.43 19.36 21.55
CA SER A 177 30.27 20.24 22.72
C SER A 177 30.64 21.69 22.43
N ALA A 178 31.49 21.92 21.42
CA ALA A 178 31.88 23.25 20.95
C ALA A 178 30.90 23.87 19.94
N GLY A 179 29.98 23.09 19.35
CA GLY A 179 29.09 23.53 18.28
C GLY A 179 29.82 23.86 16.99
N GLN A 180 30.94 23.19 16.71
CA GLN A 180 31.79 23.41 15.54
C GLN A 180 31.73 22.27 14.54
N ARG A 181 31.54 21.04 15.02
CA ARG A 181 31.45 19.84 14.18
C ARG A 181 30.13 19.13 14.41
N LEU A 182 29.51 18.68 13.34
CA LEU A 182 28.23 17.97 13.35
C LEU A 182 28.43 16.60 12.72
N ILE A 183 28.08 15.53 13.44
CA ILE A 183 28.02 14.17 12.87
C ILE A 183 26.58 13.84 12.51
N TYR A 184 26.36 13.13 11.40
CA TYR A 184 25.03 12.75 10.93
C TYR A 184 25.08 11.50 10.03
N SER A 185 23.92 10.92 9.74
CA SER A 185 23.75 9.89 8.70
C SER A 185 23.11 10.50 7.46
N ASP A 186 23.54 10.10 6.27
CA ASP A 186 22.85 10.50 5.03
C ASP A 186 21.58 9.69 4.77
N GLU A 187 20.84 10.05 3.73
CA GLU A 187 19.66 9.34 3.23
C GLU A 187 19.67 9.38 1.69
N LYS A 188 20.17 8.31 1.07
CA LYS A 188 20.43 8.27 -0.39
C LYS A 188 19.21 7.92 -1.22
N ALA A 189 18.25 7.17 -0.65
CA ALA A 189 17.14 6.60 -1.41
C ALA A 189 15.88 6.37 -0.57
N LEU A 190 14.99 5.50 -1.05
CA LEU A 190 13.67 5.22 -0.49
C LEU A 190 13.59 3.76 -0.11
N GLU A 191 14.16 3.45 1.05
CA GLU A 191 14.04 2.13 1.63
C GLU A 191 13.67 2.27 3.11
N THR A 192 13.00 1.27 3.65
CA THR A 192 12.65 1.27 5.07
C THR A 192 13.90 1.16 5.94
N ASP A 193 13.96 1.94 7.01
CA ASP A 193 14.98 1.83 8.06
C ASP A 193 15.03 0.44 8.71
N LEU A 194 13.99 -0.38 8.51
CA LEU A 194 13.84 -1.70 9.13
C LEU A 194 14.35 -2.85 8.26
N ARG A 195 14.72 -2.61 6.99
CA ARG A 195 15.44 -3.59 6.16
C ARG A 195 16.79 -3.90 6.81
N LYS A 196 17.19 -5.18 6.78
CA LYS A 196 18.44 -5.66 7.38
C LYS A 196 19.35 -6.26 6.33
N HIS A 197 20.61 -6.37 6.69
CA HIS A 197 21.69 -6.92 5.88
C HIS A 197 21.85 -6.19 4.54
N ASP A 198 21.43 -4.93 4.48
CA ASP A 198 21.48 -4.15 3.25
C ASP A 198 22.94 -3.77 2.96
N ASN A 199 23.45 -4.31 1.87
CA ASN A 199 24.77 -4.02 1.32
C ASN A 199 24.67 -3.39 -0.08
N SER A 200 23.47 -2.97 -0.47
CA SER A 200 23.21 -2.25 -1.71
C SER A 200 23.49 -0.77 -1.54
N SER A 201 23.55 -0.02 -2.64
CA SER A 201 23.86 1.41 -2.64
C SER A 201 22.84 2.29 -1.88
N PHE A 202 21.73 1.72 -1.41
CA PHE A 202 20.84 2.35 -0.41
C PHE A 202 21.50 2.55 0.94
N ALA A 203 22.45 1.70 1.31
CA ALA A 203 23.12 1.70 2.60
C ALA A 203 23.67 3.10 2.95
N ARG A 204 23.32 3.58 4.15
CA ARG A 204 23.66 4.93 4.59
C ARG A 204 25.11 4.98 5.04
N ASP A 205 25.66 6.18 4.95
CA ASP A 205 26.97 6.50 5.48
C ASP A 205 26.89 7.51 6.62
N VAL A 206 27.88 7.45 7.51
CA VAL A 206 28.12 8.46 8.53
C VAL A 206 29.03 9.54 7.98
N TRP A 207 28.66 10.79 8.22
CA TRP A 207 29.37 11.98 7.78
C TRP A 207 29.71 12.90 8.95
N ILE A 208 30.75 13.72 8.76
CA ILE A 208 31.05 14.86 9.63
C ILE A 208 31.02 16.16 8.80
N TYR A 209 30.35 17.17 9.33
CA TYR A 209 30.28 18.52 8.78
C TYR A 209 31.06 19.48 9.68
N ASP A 210 32.01 20.21 9.10
CA ASP A 210 32.76 21.28 9.76
C ASP A 210 32.09 22.63 9.48
N ALA A 211 31.39 23.18 10.48
CA ALA A 211 30.60 24.39 10.32
C ALA A 211 31.42 25.64 9.92
N PRO A 212 32.67 25.85 10.41
CA PRO A 212 33.48 26.98 9.99
C PRO A 212 33.88 26.97 8.51
N SER A 213 34.18 25.81 7.94
CA SER A 213 34.60 25.68 6.52
C SER A 213 33.45 25.39 5.57
N GLY A 214 32.36 24.78 6.06
CA GLY A 214 31.27 24.25 5.25
C GLY A 214 31.60 22.91 4.59
N GLU A 215 32.68 22.24 4.99
CA GLU A 215 33.13 20.98 4.40
C GLU A 215 32.38 19.78 4.99
N HIS A 216 31.98 18.86 4.11
CA HIS A 216 31.42 17.56 4.46
C HIS A 216 32.48 16.47 4.21
N THR A 217 32.72 15.60 5.17
CA THR A 217 33.63 14.45 5.03
C THR A 217 32.89 13.17 5.38
N ARG A 218 32.85 12.23 4.43
CA ARG A 218 32.32 10.88 4.66
C ARG A 218 33.28 10.11 5.56
N LEU A 219 32.77 9.55 6.66
CA LEU A 219 33.57 8.82 7.66
C LEU A 219 33.54 7.30 7.44
N THR A 220 32.50 6.80 6.81
CA THR A 220 32.32 5.38 6.48
C THR A 220 32.46 5.13 4.98
N GLU A 221 32.51 3.86 4.61
CA GLU A 221 32.60 3.44 3.22
C GLU A 221 31.42 2.52 2.90
N PHE A 222 31.04 2.53 1.63
CA PHE A 222 30.01 1.65 1.09
C PHE A 222 30.26 0.16 1.42
N GLY A 223 29.19 -0.56 1.77
CA GLY A 223 29.20 -2.01 1.99
C GLY A 223 28.44 -2.50 3.22
N ALA A 224 27.89 -1.61 4.03
CA ALA A 224 26.95 -1.88 5.12
C ALA A 224 26.15 -0.60 5.43
N ASP A 225 24.93 -0.74 5.96
CA ASP A 225 24.16 0.42 6.45
C ASP A 225 24.77 0.95 7.76
N ASP A 226 25.35 2.15 7.72
CA ASP A 226 26.06 2.81 8.82
C ASP A 226 25.29 4.06 9.29
N ARG A 227 24.75 4.05 10.52
CA ARG A 227 23.84 5.12 10.97
C ARG A 227 23.79 5.42 12.47
N GLN A 228 23.02 6.46 12.82
CA GLN A 228 22.79 6.96 14.18
C GLN A 228 24.10 7.22 14.97
N PRO A 229 24.98 8.10 14.46
CA PRO A 229 26.26 8.35 15.12
C PRO A 229 26.09 9.21 16.39
N VAL A 230 26.87 8.89 17.42
CA VAL A 230 26.97 9.64 18.67
C VAL A 230 28.43 9.86 19.05
N TRP A 231 28.73 10.98 19.72
CA TRP A 231 30.09 11.28 20.14
C TRP A 231 30.56 10.33 21.24
N ALA A 232 31.79 9.83 21.11
CA ALA A 232 32.48 9.22 22.24
C ALA A 232 32.98 10.31 23.21
N SER A 233 33.20 9.96 24.48
CA SER A 233 33.76 10.89 25.46
C SER A 233 35.08 11.50 24.96
N GLY A 234 35.17 12.84 25.03
CA GLY A 234 36.31 13.60 24.53
C GLY A 234 36.28 13.94 23.03
N GLU A 235 35.30 13.45 22.26
CA GLU A 235 34.99 13.88 20.89
C GLU A 235 36.13 13.69 19.85
N GLU A 236 37.02 12.72 20.11
CA GLU A 236 38.06 12.22 19.19
C GLU A 236 37.66 10.91 18.47
N ALA A 237 36.46 10.42 18.75
CA ALA A 237 35.88 9.22 18.16
C ALA A 237 34.35 9.31 18.20
N ILE A 238 33.70 8.47 17.42
CA ILE A 238 32.25 8.29 17.41
C ILE A 238 31.89 6.83 17.70
N TYR A 239 30.69 6.63 18.24
CA TYR A 239 29.97 5.35 18.15
C TYR A 239 28.88 5.46 17.11
N TYR A 240 28.57 4.37 16.41
CA TYR A 240 27.52 4.31 15.39
C TYR A 240 27.01 2.88 15.26
N LEU A 241 25.85 2.71 14.63
CA LEU A 241 25.29 1.40 14.29
C LEU A 241 25.79 0.97 12.92
N SER A 242 26.19 -0.29 12.78
CA SER A 242 26.64 -0.88 11.52
C SER A 242 26.33 -2.37 11.43
N GLU A 243 25.89 -2.83 10.27
CA GLU A 243 25.66 -4.25 9.93
C GLU A 243 26.89 -4.96 9.38
N ARG A 244 28.05 -4.33 9.32
CA ARG A 244 29.27 -4.94 8.74
C ARG A 244 29.69 -6.26 9.42
N GLY A 245 29.18 -6.54 10.62
CA GLY A 245 29.39 -7.78 11.37
C GLY A 245 28.32 -8.86 11.15
N GLY A 246 27.35 -8.65 10.27
CA GLY A 246 26.15 -9.49 10.07
C GLY A 246 24.88 -8.72 10.45
N ASP A 247 24.63 -8.62 11.76
CA ASP A 247 23.54 -7.82 12.33
C ASP A 247 24.02 -6.44 12.78
N PHE A 248 23.10 -5.48 12.84
CA PHE A 248 23.38 -4.18 13.45
C PHE A 248 23.98 -4.35 14.83
N ASN A 249 25.17 -3.78 15.02
CA ASN A 249 25.82 -3.69 16.31
C ASN A 249 26.39 -2.28 16.50
N VAL A 250 26.83 -1.97 17.71
CA VAL A 250 27.55 -0.73 17.98
C VAL A 250 29.00 -0.91 17.52
N TRP A 251 29.50 0.08 16.78
CA TRP A 251 30.88 0.20 16.32
C TRP A 251 31.47 1.51 16.78
N ARG A 252 32.79 1.56 16.89
CA ARG A 252 33.56 2.76 17.27
C ARG A 252 34.56 3.09 16.20
N LEU A 253 34.54 4.34 15.73
CA LEU A 253 35.51 4.87 14.76
C LEU A 253 36.28 6.03 15.40
N SER A 254 37.61 5.98 15.34
CA SER A 254 38.44 7.13 15.73
C SER A 254 38.52 8.14 14.60
N LEU A 255 38.42 9.43 14.93
CA LEU A 255 38.57 10.52 13.97
C LEU A 255 40.04 10.86 13.66
N ALA A 256 40.98 10.16 14.30
CA ALA A 256 42.38 10.19 13.88
C ALA A 256 42.52 9.40 12.58
N GLY A 257 42.99 10.06 11.51
CA GLY A 257 43.03 9.48 10.17
C GLY A 257 43.74 8.12 10.08
N GLY A 258 43.15 7.20 9.30
CA GLY A 258 43.67 5.85 9.05
C GLY A 258 43.35 4.80 10.13
N SER A 259 42.34 5.04 10.97
CA SER A 259 41.90 4.10 12.00
C SER A 259 40.78 3.19 11.49
N GLU A 260 40.93 1.88 11.65
CA GLU A 260 39.87 0.91 11.35
C GLU A 260 38.75 0.96 12.42
N PRO A 261 37.47 0.83 12.03
CA PRO A 261 36.36 0.68 12.96
C PRO A 261 36.52 -0.54 13.87
N ALA A 262 36.24 -0.36 15.16
CA ALA A 262 36.26 -1.43 16.15
C ALA A 262 34.84 -1.79 16.57
N GLN A 263 34.50 -3.08 16.50
CA GLN A 263 33.22 -3.58 16.97
C GLN A 263 33.12 -3.45 18.49
N VAL A 264 32.03 -2.90 18.99
CA VAL A 264 31.78 -2.65 20.42
C VAL A 264 30.87 -3.75 20.96
N THR A 265 29.74 -4.02 20.32
CA THR A 265 28.82 -5.12 20.70
C THR A 265 28.87 -6.24 19.67
N THR A 266 28.55 -7.46 20.10
CA THR A 266 28.61 -8.67 19.26
C THR A 266 27.34 -9.48 19.41
N HIS A 267 26.18 -8.80 19.46
CA HIS A 267 24.89 -9.49 19.42
C HIS A 267 24.68 -10.12 18.05
N ASP A 268 23.92 -11.20 18.03
CA ASP A 268 23.52 -11.92 16.83
C ASP A 268 22.00 -12.03 16.76
N THR A 269 21.49 -12.47 15.61
CA THR A 269 20.08 -12.86 15.36
C THR A 269 19.11 -11.69 15.22
N HIS A 270 19.28 -10.62 16.00
CA HIS A 270 18.43 -9.45 15.96
C HIS A 270 19.27 -8.16 15.93
N PRO A 271 18.80 -7.10 15.27
CA PRO A 271 19.55 -5.85 15.16
C PRO A 271 19.61 -5.10 16.50
N VAL A 272 20.76 -4.48 16.78
CA VAL A 272 20.85 -3.37 17.73
C VAL A 272 20.20 -2.13 17.10
N ARG A 273 19.32 -1.46 17.84
CA ARG A 273 18.61 -0.24 17.40
C ARG A 273 18.79 0.91 18.40
N PHE A 274 18.54 2.13 17.92
CA PHE A 274 18.33 3.33 18.76
C PHE A 274 19.52 3.69 19.66
N LEU A 275 20.69 3.86 19.07
CA LEU A 275 21.91 4.21 19.81
C LEU A 275 21.83 5.62 20.41
N SER A 276 22.18 5.75 21.68
CA SER A 276 22.38 7.00 22.41
C SER A 276 23.61 6.93 23.32
N ALA A 277 24.12 8.10 23.76
CA ALA A 277 25.27 8.16 24.66
C ALA A 277 25.14 9.26 25.73
N SER A 278 25.69 9.00 26.93
CA SER A 278 25.83 9.98 28.01
C SER A 278 27.08 10.86 27.80
N ALA A 279 27.19 11.98 28.52
CA ALA A 279 28.38 12.84 28.47
C ALA A 279 29.64 12.13 29.00
N ALA A 280 29.47 11.16 29.91
CA ALA A 280 30.56 10.33 30.42
C ALA A 280 31.02 9.26 29.41
N GLY A 281 30.24 9.01 28.35
CA GLY A 281 30.52 8.01 27.32
C GLY A 281 29.91 6.64 27.59
N ASP A 282 28.88 6.56 28.45
CA ASP A 282 28.05 5.37 28.55
C ASP A 282 27.18 5.29 27.29
N ILE A 283 27.08 4.11 26.67
CA ILE A 283 26.20 3.92 25.51
C ILE A 283 24.94 3.17 25.92
N CYS A 284 23.81 3.53 25.30
CA CYS A 284 22.51 2.92 25.53
C CYS A 284 21.85 2.60 24.18
N TYR A 285 21.24 1.42 24.08
CA TYR A 285 20.62 0.94 22.84
C TYR A 285 19.54 -0.10 23.17
N ALA A 286 18.69 -0.41 22.18
CA ALA A 286 17.78 -1.54 22.26
C ALA A 286 18.34 -2.74 21.50
N TRP A 287 18.13 -3.93 22.04
CA TRP A 287 18.36 -5.19 21.35
C TRP A 287 17.28 -6.16 21.78
N ASP A 288 16.68 -6.85 20.80
CA ASP A 288 15.68 -7.88 21.02
C ASP A 288 14.46 -7.44 21.88
N GLY A 289 14.05 -6.17 21.72
CA GLY A 289 12.94 -5.56 22.45
C GLY A 289 13.27 -5.14 23.90
N GLU A 290 14.52 -5.27 24.33
CA GLU A 290 15.01 -4.91 25.66
C GLU A 290 16.04 -3.76 25.61
N ILE A 291 16.28 -3.10 26.75
CA ILE A 291 17.23 -1.96 26.84
C ILE A 291 18.56 -2.44 27.43
N TYR A 292 19.65 -2.02 26.81
CA TYR A 292 21.01 -2.31 27.25
C TYR A 292 21.79 -1.02 27.48
N VAL A 293 22.63 -1.03 28.53
CA VAL A 293 23.59 0.04 28.81
C VAL A 293 24.98 -0.54 28.94
N ARG A 294 25.95 0.05 28.26
CA ARG A 294 27.37 -0.24 28.49
C ARG A 294 28.04 0.99 29.09
N PRO A 295 28.42 0.93 30.37
CA PRO A 295 29.15 2.02 31.02
C PRO A 295 30.46 2.34 30.31
N ALA A 296 30.90 3.59 30.40
CA ALA A 296 32.12 4.07 29.79
C ALA A 296 33.34 3.23 30.19
N GLY A 297 34.06 2.70 29.20
CA GLY A 297 35.24 1.86 29.40
C GLY A 297 34.97 0.42 29.86
N ALA A 298 33.71 0.03 30.07
CA ALA A 298 33.35 -1.37 30.32
C ALA A 298 33.58 -2.23 29.07
N SER A 299 33.83 -3.53 29.26
CA SER A 299 33.89 -4.52 28.17
C SER A 299 32.51 -4.99 27.73
N ASP A 300 31.58 -5.08 28.67
CA ASP A 300 30.30 -5.77 28.49
C ASP A 300 29.12 -4.81 28.71
N SER A 301 28.05 -5.04 27.96
CA SER A 301 26.77 -4.36 28.15
C SER A 301 25.95 -5.03 29.25
N ILE A 302 25.16 -4.24 29.96
CA ILE A 302 24.25 -4.67 31.02
C ILE A 302 22.83 -4.59 30.48
N LYS A 303 22.12 -5.72 30.49
CA LYS A 303 20.68 -5.74 30.26
C LYS A 303 19.95 -5.06 31.42
N LEU A 304 19.07 -4.12 31.12
CA LEU A 304 18.26 -3.45 32.15
C LEU A 304 16.94 -4.19 32.35
N GLU A 305 16.69 -4.60 33.59
CA GLU A 305 15.38 -5.09 34.00
C GLU A 305 14.41 -3.91 34.09
N VAL A 306 13.40 -3.85 33.22
CA VAL A 306 12.40 -2.77 33.19
C VAL A 306 11.02 -3.34 33.52
N THR A 307 10.42 -2.84 34.60
CA THR A 307 9.04 -3.19 34.97
C THR A 307 8.12 -2.01 34.70
N VAL A 308 7.06 -2.26 33.93
CA VAL A 308 6.02 -1.28 33.63
C VAL A 308 4.76 -1.68 34.39
N ALA A 309 4.22 -0.75 35.20
CA ALA A 309 2.94 -0.95 35.89
C ALA A 309 1.89 -0.06 35.23
N THR A 310 1.19 -0.59 34.23
CA THR A 310 0.11 0.11 33.52
C THR A 310 -1.10 -0.79 33.36
N ASP A 311 -2.28 -0.17 33.41
CA ASP A 311 -3.53 -0.79 32.95
C ASP A 311 -3.63 -0.69 31.42
N SER A 312 -4.52 -1.46 30.80
CA SER A 312 -4.78 -1.39 29.35
C SER A 312 -5.49 -0.08 29.00
N ARG A 313 -5.07 0.59 27.92
CA ARG A 313 -5.70 1.85 27.45
C ARG A 313 -7.04 1.62 26.77
N HIS A 314 -7.24 0.42 26.26
CA HIS A 314 -8.38 0.03 25.48
C HIS A 314 -9.07 -1.18 26.12
N ASN A 315 -10.37 -1.29 25.92
CA ASN A 315 -11.09 -2.51 26.26
C ASN A 315 -10.62 -3.64 25.32
N GLU A 316 -10.51 -4.86 25.83
CA GLU A 316 -10.11 -6.03 25.04
C GLU A 316 -11.08 -6.29 23.88
N ALA A 317 -12.38 -6.17 24.14
CA ALA A 317 -13.43 -6.33 23.15
C ALA A 317 -14.20 -5.02 22.92
N VAL A 318 -14.32 -4.60 21.66
CA VAL A 318 -15.07 -3.40 21.25
C VAL A 318 -16.13 -3.76 20.21
N TYR A 319 -17.34 -3.25 20.38
CA TYR A 319 -18.39 -3.39 19.37
C TYR A 319 -18.18 -2.39 18.23
N THR A 320 -17.80 -2.90 17.06
CA THR A 320 -17.48 -2.11 15.86
C THR A 320 -18.57 -2.29 14.80
N ASN A 321 -18.95 -1.20 14.14
CA ASN A 321 -19.87 -1.24 12.99
C ASN A 321 -19.07 -1.32 11.69
N VAL A 322 -19.24 -2.42 10.95
CA VAL A 322 -18.48 -2.76 9.73
C VAL A 322 -19.36 -2.71 8.47
N ALA A 323 -20.55 -2.10 8.56
CA ALA A 323 -21.51 -2.01 7.45
C ALA A 323 -20.98 -1.33 6.17
N SER A 324 -19.90 -0.55 6.26
CA SER A 324 -19.22 0.13 5.15
C SER A 324 -17.88 -0.49 4.76
N GLU A 325 -17.63 -1.73 5.20
CA GLU A 325 -16.38 -2.47 4.96
C GLU A 325 -16.61 -3.76 4.16
N ILE A 326 -17.68 -3.78 3.35
CA ILE A 326 -18.08 -4.97 2.58
C ILE A 326 -17.07 -5.24 1.46
N SER A 327 -16.56 -6.46 1.38
CA SER A 327 -15.59 -6.91 0.38
C SER A 327 -16.17 -7.82 -0.70
N ALA A 328 -17.20 -8.61 -0.38
CA ALA A 328 -17.86 -9.53 -1.29
C ALA A 328 -19.31 -9.80 -0.83
N PHE A 329 -20.19 -10.23 -1.73
CA PHE A 329 -21.55 -10.63 -1.38
C PHE A 329 -22.15 -11.66 -2.35
N ALA A 330 -23.18 -12.37 -1.91
CA ALA A 330 -23.98 -13.30 -2.70
C ALA A 330 -25.48 -13.11 -2.39
N LEU A 331 -26.32 -13.32 -3.40
CA LEU A 331 -27.78 -13.33 -3.25
C LEU A 331 -28.28 -14.74 -2.94
N SER A 332 -29.29 -14.84 -2.08
CA SER A 332 -29.95 -16.12 -1.83
C SER A 332 -30.73 -16.61 -3.06
N PRO A 333 -30.95 -17.93 -3.22
CA PRO A 333 -31.68 -18.49 -4.37
C PRO A 333 -33.12 -17.96 -4.52
N ASN A 334 -33.72 -17.51 -3.41
CA ASN A 334 -35.05 -16.91 -3.38
C ASN A 334 -35.05 -15.38 -3.53
N GLY A 335 -33.87 -14.74 -3.58
CA GLY A 335 -33.70 -13.30 -3.73
C GLY A 335 -34.12 -12.44 -2.54
N LYS A 336 -34.38 -13.04 -1.37
CA LYS A 336 -34.85 -12.34 -0.16
C LYS A 336 -33.72 -11.97 0.80
N GLU A 337 -32.53 -12.53 0.63
CA GLU A 337 -31.40 -12.38 1.54
C GLU A 337 -30.12 -12.09 0.77
N ILE A 338 -29.19 -11.40 1.42
CA ILE A 338 -27.83 -11.18 0.93
C ILE A 338 -26.87 -11.68 2.02
N ALA A 339 -26.00 -12.61 1.65
CA ALA A 339 -24.83 -12.96 2.44
C ALA A 339 -23.68 -12.06 2.01
N PHE A 340 -22.90 -11.53 2.94
CA PHE A 340 -21.79 -10.65 2.62
C PHE A 340 -20.64 -10.78 3.62
N ILE A 341 -19.43 -10.49 3.14
CA ILE A 341 -18.22 -10.42 3.95
C ILE A 341 -17.96 -8.96 4.32
N ALA A 342 -17.78 -8.67 5.61
CA ALA A 342 -17.35 -7.36 6.09
C ALA A 342 -16.30 -7.52 7.19
N ARG A 343 -15.13 -6.91 7.00
CA ARG A 343 -13.97 -7.00 7.91
C ARG A 343 -13.67 -8.44 8.35
N GLY A 344 -13.58 -9.35 7.39
CA GLY A 344 -13.27 -10.75 7.66
C GLY A 344 -14.47 -11.59 8.10
N GLU A 345 -15.67 -11.05 8.31
CA GLU A 345 -16.80 -11.79 8.89
C GLU A 345 -17.96 -12.03 7.92
N VAL A 346 -18.66 -13.16 8.06
CA VAL A 346 -19.88 -13.50 7.33
C VAL A 346 -21.12 -12.94 8.02
N PHE A 347 -21.91 -12.18 7.28
CA PHE A 347 -23.22 -11.68 7.68
C PHE A 347 -24.29 -12.07 6.67
N VAL A 348 -25.54 -12.22 7.12
CA VAL A 348 -26.72 -12.35 6.25
C VAL A 348 -27.76 -11.30 6.60
N THR A 349 -28.24 -10.55 5.62
CA THR A 349 -29.24 -9.49 5.79
C THR A 349 -30.48 -9.70 4.93
N SER A 350 -31.62 -9.25 5.43
CA SER A 350 -32.86 -9.16 4.66
C SER A 350 -32.77 -8.05 3.62
N VAL A 351 -33.00 -8.38 2.36
CA VAL A 351 -33.11 -7.42 1.26
C VAL A 351 -34.14 -6.32 1.54
N LYS A 352 -35.26 -6.67 2.19
CA LYS A 352 -36.42 -5.78 2.34
C LYS A 352 -36.43 -5.02 3.66
N HIS A 353 -36.01 -5.67 4.75
CA HIS A 353 -36.22 -5.16 6.11
C HIS A 353 -34.94 -4.64 6.76
N GLY A 354 -33.78 -5.15 6.34
CA GLY A 354 -32.46 -4.78 6.86
C GLY A 354 -32.07 -5.41 8.19
N ASP A 355 -32.93 -6.28 8.73
CA ASP A 355 -32.55 -7.21 9.80
C ASP A 355 -31.32 -8.01 9.33
N THR A 356 -30.29 -8.05 10.17
CA THR A 356 -29.00 -8.62 9.83
C THR A 356 -28.54 -9.56 10.93
N ARG A 357 -28.08 -10.75 10.55
CA ARG A 357 -27.52 -11.76 11.42
C ARG A 357 -26.03 -11.91 11.10
N ARG A 358 -25.19 -11.82 12.13
CA ARG A 358 -23.79 -12.27 12.04
C ARG A 358 -23.77 -13.79 12.10
N ILE A 359 -23.02 -14.43 11.20
CA ILE A 359 -22.96 -15.89 11.06
C ILE A 359 -21.70 -16.46 11.73
N THR A 360 -20.56 -15.78 11.55
CA THR A 360 -19.25 -16.14 12.12
C THR A 360 -18.92 -15.25 13.32
N ASN A 361 -17.84 -15.59 14.04
CA ASN A 361 -17.26 -14.75 15.09
C ASN A 361 -15.80 -15.18 15.34
N THR A 362 -14.93 -14.76 14.44
CA THR A 362 -13.53 -15.18 14.27
C THR A 362 -12.64 -13.95 14.20
N PRO A 363 -11.41 -13.98 14.78
CA PRO A 363 -10.42 -12.94 14.50
C PRO A 363 -9.84 -13.05 13.07
N GLU A 364 -9.90 -14.24 12.47
CA GLU A 364 -9.40 -14.54 11.14
C GLU A 364 -10.28 -13.98 10.03
N GLN A 365 -9.82 -14.12 8.78
CA GLN A 365 -10.53 -13.63 7.61
C GLN A 365 -11.38 -14.72 6.95
N GLU A 366 -12.65 -14.42 6.73
CA GLU A 366 -13.52 -15.12 5.78
C GLU A 366 -13.59 -14.42 4.42
N ARG A 367 -13.69 -15.22 3.35
CA ARG A 367 -13.84 -14.76 1.96
C ARG A 367 -14.75 -15.70 1.16
N SER A 368 -15.12 -15.25 -0.05
CA SER A 368 -15.75 -16.09 -1.08
C SER A 368 -17.04 -16.76 -0.63
N VAL A 369 -18.03 -15.94 -0.26
CA VAL A 369 -19.30 -16.40 0.29
C VAL A 369 -20.30 -16.82 -0.80
N SER A 370 -21.03 -17.92 -0.59
CA SER A 370 -22.12 -18.38 -1.45
C SER A 370 -23.24 -19.07 -0.66
N PHE A 371 -24.46 -19.06 -1.21
CA PHE A 371 -25.57 -19.83 -0.62
C PHE A 371 -25.61 -21.24 -1.21
N HIS A 372 -25.95 -22.22 -0.38
CA HIS A 372 -26.40 -23.52 -0.87
C HIS A 372 -27.69 -23.32 -1.71
N PRO A 373 -27.88 -24.03 -2.84
CA PRO A 373 -29.01 -23.78 -3.74
C PRO A 373 -30.41 -23.97 -3.13
N ASN A 374 -30.53 -24.71 -2.01
CA ASN A 374 -31.78 -24.81 -1.24
C ASN A 374 -32.05 -23.60 -0.31
N GLY A 375 -31.10 -22.67 -0.16
CA GLY A 375 -31.18 -21.49 0.71
C GLY A 375 -30.99 -21.74 2.21
N ARG A 376 -30.68 -22.97 2.64
CA ARG A 376 -30.53 -23.34 4.07
C ARG A 376 -29.08 -23.46 4.55
N GLY A 377 -28.11 -23.23 3.67
CA GLY A 377 -26.68 -23.24 4.00
C GLY A 377 -25.95 -22.04 3.39
N VAL A 378 -24.88 -21.59 4.04
CA VAL A 378 -23.93 -20.58 3.53
C VAL A 378 -22.52 -21.18 3.56
N LEU A 379 -21.80 -21.12 2.45
CA LEU A 379 -20.44 -21.63 2.25
C LEU A 379 -19.46 -20.47 2.09
N TYR A 380 -18.27 -20.60 2.65
CA TYR A 380 -17.20 -19.60 2.61
C TYR A 380 -15.84 -20.25 2.84
N ALA A 381 -14.78 -19.56 2.44
CA ALA A 381 -13.43 -19.87 2.88
C ALA A 381 -13.11 -19.09 4.16
N SER A 382 -12.36 -19.67 5.07
CA SER A 382 -11.86 -19.02 6.29
C SER A 382 -10.40 -19.45 6.51
N GLU A 383 -9.53 -18.49 6.82
CA GLU A 383 -8.11 -18.75 7.07
C GLU A 383 -7.88 -19.19 8.52
N ARG A 384 -8.41 -20.36 8.88
CA ARG A 384 -8.30 -20.94 10.22
C ARG A 384 -7.43 -22.17 10.19
N ASN A 385 -6.79 -22.47 11.33
CA ASN A 385 -5.91 -23.63 11.51
C ASN A 385 -4.67 -23.63 10.61
N GLY A 386 -4.13 -22.44 10.29
CA GLY A 386 -2.85 -22.30 9.58
C GLY A 386 -2.92 -22.34 8.05
N SER A 387 -4.12 -22.43 7.47
CA SER A 387 -4.34 -22.41 6.01
C SER A 387 -5.73 -21.87 5.64
N TRP A 388 -5.94 -21.55 4.37
CA TRP A 388 -7.31 -21.37 3.86
C TRP A 388 -8.07 -22.71 3.86
N ASN A 389 -9.20 -22.74 4.55
CA ASN A 389 -10.07 -23.91 4.67
C ASN A 389 -11.52 -23.58 4.31
N LEU A 390 -12.30 -24.61 3.97
CA LEU A 390 -13.68 -24.47 3.50
C LEU A 390 -14.66 -24.78 4.62
N TYR A 391 -15.59 -23.88 4.87
CA TYR A 391 -16.59 -24.01 5.93
C TYR A 391 -17.98 -23.72 5.42
N ARG A 392 -18.97 -24.33 6.06
CA ARG A 392 -20.37 -23.99 5.83
C ARG A 392 -21.13 -23.82 7.14
N THR A 393 -22.12 -22.96 7.12
CA THR A 393 -23.09 -22.81 8.21
C THR A 393 -24.48 -23.19 7.71
N ASP A 394 -25.12 -24.13 8.38
CA ASP A 394 -26.44 -24.65 8.05
C ASP A 394 -27.48 -24.22 9.11
N MET A 395 -28.69 -23.83 8.71
CA MET A 395 -29.80 -23.68 9.65
C MET A 395 -30.22 -25.04 10.20
N THR A 396 -30.40 -25.15 11.51
CA THR A 396 -30.73 -26.42 12.17
C THR A 396 -32.19 -26.54 12.58
N ASP A 397 -32.94 -25.45 12.57
CA ASP A 397 -34.38 -25.44 12.81
C ASP A 397 -35.13 -25.36 11.48
N ASP A 398 -35.93 -26.38 11.18
CA ASP A 398 -36.72 -26.47 9.95
C ASP A 398 -37.94 -25.53 9.96
N GLU A 399 -38.34 -25.01 11.13
CA GLU A 399 -39.35 -23.96 11.25
C GLU A 399 -38.80 -22.56 10.93
N GLU A 400 -37.48 -22.39 10.85
CA GLU A 400 -36.82 -21.12 10.50
C GLU A 400 -36.54 -21.04 8.99
N PRO A 401 -37.19 -20.12 8.26
CA PRO A 401 -37.12 -20.09 6.80
C PRO A 401 -35.98 -19.22 6.23
N ALA A 402 -35.23 -18.49 7.07
CA ALA A 402 -34.26 -17.49 6.62
C ALA A 402 -33.15 -17.22 7.66
N PHE A 403 -31.91 -17.06 7.19
CA PHE A 403 -30.72 -16.83 8.03
C PHE A 403 -30.76 -15.50 8.79
N PHE A 404 -31.28 -14.42 8.18
CA PHE A 404 -31.27 -13.10 8.81
C PHE A 404 -32.09 -13.02 10.11
N LEU A 405 -32.97 -14.00 10.38
CA LEU A 405 -33.68 -14.16 11.65
C LEU A 405 -33.35 -15.47 12.38
N ALA A 406 -32.64 -16.41 11.74
CA ALA A 406 -32.35 -17.73 12.29
C ALA A 406 -31.75 -17.63 13.69
N THR A 407 -32.31 -18.35 14.65
CA THR A 407 -31.84 -18.42 16.03
C THR A 407 -31.04 -19.69 16.31
N ALA A 408 -31.12 -20.69 15.43
CA ALA A 408 -30.37 -21.92 15.52
C ALA A 408 -29.71 -22.29 14.18
N TYR A 409 -28.38 -22.27 14.17
CA TYR A 409 -27.55 -22.69 13.04
C TYR A 409 -26.25 -23.30 13.56
N GLU A 410 -25.61 -24.12 12.73
CA GLU A 410 -24.40 -24.86 13.07
C GLU A 410 -23.36 -24.71 11.95
N GLU A 411 -22.15 -24.34 12.32
CA GLU A 411 -20.99 -24.32 11.42
C GLU A 411 -20.32 -25.70 11.37
N LYS A 412 -19.88 -26.12 10.18
CA LYS A 412 -19.15 -27.37 9.93
C LYS A 412 -18.02 -27.14 8.93
N PRO A 413 -16.85 -27.77 9.13
CA PRO A 413 -15.85 -27.85 8.09
C PRO A 413 -16.38 -28.67 6.91
N VAL A 414 -16.14 -28.16 5.70
CA VAL A 414 -16.39 -28.86 4.44
C VAL A 414 -15.12 -29.56 3.98
N LEU A 415 -13.98 -28.86 4.08
CA LEU A 415 -12.65 -29.39 3.79
C LEU A 415 -11.64 -28.65 4.66
N GLU A 416 -10.91 -29.40 5.48
CA GLU A 416 -9.75 -28.91 6.22
C GLU A 416 -8.50 -29.62 5.67
N SER A 417 -7.48 -28.83 5.36
CA SER A 417 -6.25 -29.28 4.72
C SER A 417 -5.08 -28.40 5.18
N GLU A 418 -3.88 -28.95 5.22
CA GLU A 418 -2.65 -28.14 5.39
C GLU A 418 -2.35 -27.34 4.10
N LEU A 419 -2.84 -27.82 2.96
CA LEU A 419 -2.80 -27.10 1.68
C LEU A 419 -3.89 -26.02 1.66
N GLU A 420 -3.63 -24.97 0.90
CA GLU A 420 -4.50 -23.81 0.80
C GLU A 420 -5.74 -24.13 -0.04
N THR A 421 -6.93 -24.16 0.57
CA THR A 421 -8.21 -24.44 -0.11
C THR A 421 -9.11 -23.20 -0.09
N PHE A 422 -9.35 -22.62 -1.27
CA PHE A 422 -9.89 -21.26 -1.38
C PHE A 422 -10.98 -21.12 -2.45
N GLN A 423 -11.71 -19.99 -2.43
CA GLN A 423 -12.80 -19.65 -3.36
C GLN A 423 -13.82 -20.77 -3.61
N PRO A 424 -14.56 -21.23 -2.58
CA PRO A 424 -15.50 -22.33 -2.75
C PRO A 424 -16.84 -21.89 -3.38
N TYR A 425 -17.32 -22.67 -4.34
CA TYR A 425 -18.66 -22.49 -4.91
C TYR A 425 -19.41 -23.81 -5.04
N TYR A 426 -20.68 -23.81 -4.61
CA TYR A 426 -21.56 -24.96 -4.81
C TYR A 426 -21.79 -25.22 -6.30
N SER A 427 -21.79 -26.50 -6.65
CA SER A 427 -22.44 -27.00 -7.86
C SER A 427 -23.92 -26.57 -7.89
N PRO A 428 -24.52 -26.41 -9.08
CA PRO A 428 -25.92 -25.98 -9.20
C PRO A 428 -26.96 -26.84 -8.47
N ASP A 429 -26.67 -28.13 -8.22
CA ASP A 429 -27.54 -29.04 -7.46
C ASP A 429 -27.20 -29.11 -5.96
N GLY A 430 -26.13 -28.45 -5.52
CA GLY A 430 -25.67 -28.40 -4.14
C GLY A 430 -24.98 -29.66 -3.63
N LYS A 431 -24.72 -30.67 -4.47
CA LYS A 431 -24.13 -31.96 -4.03
C LYS A 431 -22.60 -31.93 -3.99
N GLU A 432 -21.99 -31.02 -4.73
CA GLU A 432 -20.54 -30.85 -4.84
C GLU A 432 -20.11 -29.39 -4.59
N VAL A 433 -18.85 -29.21 -4.21
CA VAL A 433 -18.18 -27.91 -4.04
C VAL A 433 -16.96 -27.86 -4.95
N ALA A 434 -16.91 -26.87 -5.84
CA ALA A 434 -15.66 -26.51 -6.51
C ALA A 434 -14.83 -25.59 -5.61
N TYR A 435 -13.51 -25.70 -5.69
CA TYR A 435 -12.56 -24.87 -4.95
C TYR A 435 -11.20 -24.85 -5.65
N LEU A 436 -10.35 -23.90 -5.25
CA LEU A 436 -8.96 -23.83 -5.69
C LEU A 436 -8.05 -24.38 -4.60
N GLU A 437 -7.22 -25.35 -4.92
CA GLU A 437 -6.11 -25.82 -4.08
C GLU A 437 -4.83 -25.06 -4.48
N GLU A 438 -4.07 -24.57 -3.51
CA GLU A 438 -2.88 -23.71 -3.73
C GLU A 438 -3.17 -22.55 -4.69
N ARG A 439 -4.38 -21.98 -4.56
CA ARG A 439 -4.95 -20.86 -5.34
C ARG A 439 -5.07 -21.08 -6.85
N THR A 440 -4.49 -22.13 -7.42
CA THR A 440 -4.34 -22.30 -8.88
C THR A 440 -4.93 -23.60 -9.42
N GLU A 441 -4.96 -24.68 -8.63
CA GLU A 441 -5.52 -25.97 -9.07
C GLU A 441 -7.04 -26.02 -8.80
N LEU A 442 -7.84 -26.06 -9.87
CA LEU A 442 -9.30 -26.19 -9.73
C LEU A 442 -9.68 -27.64 -9.42
N LYS A 443 -10.34 -27.86 -8.30
CA LYS A 443 -10.81 -29.17 -7.83
C LYS A 443 -12.29 -29.15 -7.51
N VAL A 444 -12.91 -30.32 -7.54
CA VAL A 444 -14.31 -30.52 -7.12
C VAL A 444 -14.38 -31.60 -6.06
N LEU A 445 -14.92 -31.24 -4.90
CA LEU A 445 -15.23 -32.09 -3.77
C LEU A 445 -16.67 -32.57 -3.84
N ASN A 446 -16.87 -33.87 -3.77
CA ASN A 446 -18.19 -34.45 -3.52
C ASN A 446 -18.48 -34.41 -2.01
N ILE A 447 -19.55 -33.70 -1.61
CA ILE A 447 -19.82 -33.41 -0.18
C ILE A 447 -20.18 -34.68 0.61
N GLU A 448 -20.87 -35.64 -0.02
CA GLU A 448 -21.32 -36.85 0.66
C GLU A 448 -20.18 -37.86 0.90
N SER A 449 -19.33 -38.07 -0.11
CA SER A 449 -18.22 -39.02 -0.04
C SER A 449 -16.95 -38.43 0.56
N GLY A 450 -16.75 -37.11 0.47
CA GLY A 450 -15.51 -36.43 0.84
C GLY A 450 -14.39 -36.58 -0.20
N GLU A 451 -14.64 -37.19 -1.36
CA GLU A 451 -13.63 -37.38 -2.40
C GLU A 451 -13.52 -36.15 -3.31
N SER A 452 -12.29 -35.75 -3.63
CA SER A 452 -11.99 -34.65 -4.55
C SER A 452 -11.40 -35.13 -5.87
N ARG A 453 -11.71 -34.43 -6.96
CA ARG A 453 -11.12 -34.63 -8.29
C ARG A 453 -10.54 -33.33 -8.85
N THR A 454 -9.43 -33.43 -9.57
CA THR A 454 -8.83 -32.29 -10.29
C THR A 454 -9.58 -32.05 -11.59
N ILE A 455 -9.88 -30.77 -11.86
CA ILE A 455 -10.48 -30.29 -13.10
C ILE A 455 -9.43 -29.58 -13.95
N LEU A 456 -8.71 -28.61 -13.36
CA LEU A 456 -7.65 -27.84 -14.03
C LEU A 456 -6.37 -27.92 -13.19
N PRO A 457 -5.23 -28.39 -13.75
CA PRO A 457 -3.98 -28.48 -13.01
C PRO A 457 -3.38 -27.09 -12.75
N GLY A 458 -2.78 -26.90 -11.57
CA GLY A 458 -2.30 -25.58 -11.12
C GLY A 458 -1.15 -24.99 -11.95
N ASN A 459 -0.38 -25.82 -12.66
CA ASN A 459 0.78 -25.36 -13.46
C ASN A 459 0.41 -24.57 -14.74
N ILE A 460 -0.88 -24.40 -15.01
CA ILE A 460 -1.37 -23.58 -16.12
C ILE A 460 -1.49 -22.11 -15.68
N ASN A 461 -1.62 -21.84 -14.39
CA ASN A 461 -1.84 -20.50 -13.84
C ASN A 461 -0.79 -20.10 -12.81
N TYR A 462 -0.78 -18.82 -12.48
CA TYR A 462 0.00 -18.25 -11.40
C TYR A 462 -0.88 -17.27 -10.62
N SER A 463 -1.01 -17.48 -9.31
CA SER A 463 -1.78 -16.57 -8.45
C SER A 463 -0.86 -15.49 -7.88
N TYR A 464 -1.04 -14.28 -8.40
CA TYR A 464 -0.40 -13.06 -7.93
C TYR A 464 -0.98 -12.62 -6.58
N ALA A 465 -2.30 -12.68 -6.40
CA ALA A 465 -3.01 -12.23 -5.21
C ALA A 465 -4.16 -13.16 -4.82
N ASP A 466 -4.53 -13.22 -3.54
CA ASP A 466 -5.66 -14.04 -3.12
C ASP A 466 -6.97 -13.56 -3.76
N GLY A 467 -7.62 -14.43 -4.53
CA GLY A 467 -8.88 -14.12 -5.22
C GLY A 467 -8.73 -13.68 -6.67
N ASP A 468 -7.55 -13.83 -7.27
CA ASP A 468 -7.27 -13.40 -8.65
C ASP A 468 -7.58 -14.43 -9.73
N GLN A 469 -7.82 -15.69 -9.36
CA GLN A 469 -8.25 -16.72 -10.30
C GLN A 469 -9.78 -16.78 -10.44
N TRP A 470 -10.26 -17.12 -11.64
CA TRP A 470 -11.68 -17.17 -11.94
C TRP A 470 -12.14 -18.50 -12.54
N TYR A 471 -13.29 -18.99 -12.07
CA TYR A 471 -14.01 -20.11 -12.66
C TYR A 471 -15.52 -20.02 -12.40
N GLU A 472 -16.35 -20.62 -13.26
CA GLU A 472 -17.80 -20.64 -13.06
C GLU A 472 -18.44 -21.94 -13.58
N TRP A 473 -19.26 -22.57 -12.75
CA TRP A 473 -20.08 -23.73 -13.12
C TRP A 473 -21.08 -23.37 -14.21
N SER A 474 -21.25 -24.25 -15.20
CA SER A 474 -22.38 -24.17 -16.10
C SER A 474 -23.70 -24.38 -15.35
N PRO A 475 -24.82 -23.76 -15.77
CA PRO A 475 -26.11 -23.92 -15.11
C PRO A 475 -26.61 -25.37 -14.99
N ASP A 476 -26.16 -26.26 -15.90
CA ASP A 476 -26.47 -27.69 -15.90
C ASP A 476 -25.46 -28.56 -15.11
N GLY A 477 -24.41 -27.94 -14.55
CA GLY A 477 -23.38 -28.59 -13.73
C GLY A 477 -22.35 -29.44 -14.51
N ARG A 478 -22.35 -29.42 -15.85
CA ARG A 478 -21.51 -30.31 -16.68
C ARG A 478 -20.18 -29.71 -17.13
N TRP A 479 -20.01 -28.39 -17.01
CA TRP A 479 -18.85 -27.66 -17.53
C TRP A 479 -18.41 -26.57 -16.56
N PHE A 480 -17.16 -26.15 -16.73
CA PHE A 480 -16.63 -24.92 -16.18
C PHE A 480 -16.18 -23.98 -17.28
N LEU A 481 -16.46 -22.69 -17.10
CA LEU A 481 -15.63 -21.64 -17.67
C LEU A 481 -14.48 -21.40 -16.72
N VAL A 482 -13.27 -21.22 -17.27
CA VAL A 482 -12.05 -20.95 -16.50
C VAL A 482 -11.26 -19.84 -17.18
N GLU A 483 -10.55 -19.06 -16.37
CA GLU A 483 -9.47 -18.17 -16.79
C GLU A 483 -8.14 -18.91 -16.70
N PHE A 484 -7.28 -18.80 -17.72
CA PHE A 484 -5.98 -19.45 -17.69
C PHE A 484 -4.87 -18.70 -18.45
N LEU A 485 -3.61 -18.83 -18.01
CA LEU A 485 -2.48 -18.13 -18.64
C LEU A 485 -2.10 -18.72 -20.01
N SER A 486 -1.77 -17.82 -20.93
CA SER A 486 -1.16 -18.19 -22.21
C SER A 486 0.19 -18.87 -22.00
N PRO A 487 0.50 -19.99 -22.70
CA PRO A 487 1.76 -20.71 -22.52
C PRO A 487 3.01 -19.97 -23.04
N THR A 488 2.83 -18.81 -23.69
CA THR A 488 3.93 -18.05 -24.33
C THR A 488 4.02 -16.61 -23.87
N ARG A 489 3.04 -16.13 -23.10
CA ARG A 489 2.91 -14.72 -22.69
C ARG A 489 2.28 -14.66 -21.32
N TRP A 490 2.65 -13.65 -20.53
CA TRP A 490 1.92 -13.32 -19.31
C TRP A 490 0.64 -12.57 -19.68
N SER A 491 -0.38 -13.32 -20.09
CA SER A 491 -1.69 -12.82 -20.52
C SER A 491 -2.74 -13.93 -20.37
N ASP A 492 -3.94 -13.56 -19.96
CA ASP A 492 -5.02 -14.49 -19.63
C ASP A 492 -5.93 -14.81 -20.83
N GLU A 493 -6.39 -16.05 -20.90
CA GLU A 493 -7.34 -16.57 -21.89
C GLU A 493 -8.55 -17.24 -21.23
N VAL A 494 -9.67 -17.30 -21.95
CA VAL A 494 -10.88 -18.00 -21.49
C VAL A 494 -10.95 -19.42 -22.05
N GLY A 495 -11.18 -20.38 -21.15
CA GLY A 495 -11.28 -21.80 -21.45
C GLY A 495 -12.60 -22.45 -21.04
N LEU A 496 -12.90 -23.59 -21.65
CA LEU A 496 -14.01 -24.49 -21.30
C LEU A 496 -13.46 -25.88 -20.95
N ILE A 497 -13.93 -26.46 -19.86
CA ILE A 497 -13.51 -27.80 -19.42
C ILE A 497 -14.66 -28.56 -18.78
N ALA A 498 -14.70 -29.89 -18.94
CA ALA A 498 -15.76 -30.72 -18.39
C ALA A 498 -15.63 -30.84 -16.87
N SER A 499 -16.76 -30.72 -16.14
CA SER A 499 -16.76 -30.82 -14.68
C SER A 499 -16.49 -32.22 -14.14
N SER A 500 -16.50 -33.24 -15.01
CA SER A 500 -16.08 -34.60 -14.67
C SER A 500 -14.58 -34.72 -14.43
N GLY A 501 -13.76 -33.78 -14.91
CA GLY A 501 -12.30 -33.91 -15.00
C GLY A 501 -11.83 -34.76 -16.19
N ASP A 502 -12.76 -35.38 -16.92
CA ASP A 502 -12.47 -36.14 -18.15
C ASP A 502 -12.62 -35.20 -19.36
N GLY A 503 -11.51 -34.73 -19.92
CA GLY A 503 -11.51 -33.89 -21.12
C GLY A 503 -10.27 -33.02 -21.24
N GLU A 504 -10.08 -32.40 -22.40
CA GLU A 504 -9.03 -31.40 -22.61
C GLU A 504 -9.59 -29.99 -22.40
N LEU A 505 -8.76 -29.07 -21.90
CA LEU A 505 -9.07 -27.65 -21.84
C LEU A 505 -9.24 -27.09 -23.26
N ILE A 506 -10.41 -26.52 -23.55
CA ILE A 506 -10.71 -25.90 -24.83
C ILE A 506 -10.55 -24.39 -24.70
N ASN A 507 -9.50 -23.82 -25.30
CA ASN A 507 -9.34 -22.38 -25.42
C ASN A 507 -10.40 -21.79 -26.37
N LEU A 508 -11.28 -20.94 -25.85
CA LEU A 508 -12.39 -20.33 -26.56
C LEU A 508 -12.05 -18.98 -27.23
N THR A 509 -10.97 -18.31 -26.83
CA THR A 509 -10.70 -16.91 -27.19
C THR A 509 -9.58 -16.77 -28.23
N LYS A 510 -8.41 -17.37 -27.99
CA LYS A 510 -7.25 -17.36 -28.90
C LYS A 510 -6.93 -15.96 -29.45
N SER A 511 -7.08 -14.93 -28.62
CA SER A 511 -7.16 -13.56 -29.11
C SER A 511 -5.80 -12.85 -29.13
N GLY A 512 -4.87 -13.24 -28.23
CA GLY A 512 -3.62 -12.54 -27.97
C GLY A 512 -3.79 -11.23 -27.19
N TYR A 513 -4.97 -11.00 -26.63
CA TYR A 513 -5.34 -9.91 -25.72
C TYR A 513 -5.59 -10.47 -24.33
N GLU A 514 -5.78 -9.60 -23.33
CA GLU A 514 -6.25 -10.06 -22.03
C GLU A 514 -7.72 -10.44 -22.15
N ASP A 515 -8.08 -11.67 -21.76
CA ASP A 515 -9.44 -12.18 -21.73
C ASP A 515 -9.74 -12.77 -20.34
N VAL A 516 -10.50 -12.03 -19.52
CA VAL A 516 -10.66 -12.30 -18.08
C VAL A 516 -12.13 -12.40 -17.65
N VAL A 517 -12.36 -13.00 -16.47
CA VAL A 517 -13.65 -13.11 -15.77
C VAL A 517 -14.77 -13.64 -16.69
N PRO A 518 -14.63 -14.84 -17.27
CA PRO A 518 -15.67 -15.43 -18.10
C PRO A 518 -16.90 -15.82 -17.28
N ARG A 519 -18.08 -15.56 -17.83
CA ARG A 519 -19.36 -15.83 -17.18
C ARG A 519 -20.38 -16.46 -18.13
N TRP A 520 -21.24 -17.31 -17.57
CA TRP A 520 -22.33 -17.92 -18.33
C TRP A 520 -23.45 -16.92 -18.61
N ALA A 521 -24.08 -17.06 -19.78
CA ALA A 521 -25.24 -16.27 -20.19
C ALA A 521 -26.26 -17.15 -20.91
N PHE A 522 -27.45 -16.60 -21.15
CA PHE A 522 -28.53 -17.27 -21.89
C PHE A 522 -28.79 -18.71 -21.38
N LYS A 523 -28.78 -18.89 -20.05
CA LYS A 523 -28.98 -20.18 -19.39
C LYS A 523 -27.99 -21.29 -19.82
N GLY A 524 -26.77 -20.91 -20.16
CA GLY A 524 -25.69 -21.83 -20.57
C GLY A 524 -25.49 -21.91 -22.08
N GLU A 525 -26.33 -21.26 -22.89
CA GLU A 525 -26.23 -21.29 -24.36
C GLU A 525 -25.23 -20.27 -24.92
N ALA A 526 -24.67 -19.41 -24.07
CA ALA A 526 -23.60 -18.47 -24.42
C ALA A 526 -22.73 -18.19 -23.19
N LEU A 527 -21.60 -17.53 -23.41
CA LEU A 527 -20.77 -16.92 -22.38
C LEU A 527 -20.44 -15.47 -22.74
N TYR A 528 -20.00 -14.69 -21.77
CA TYR A 528 -19.35 -13.41 -21.99
C TYR A 528 -18.09 -13.26 -21.12
N TRP A 529 -17.18 -12.40 -21.53
CA TRP A 529 -15.93 -12.13 -20.81
C TRP A 529 -15.44 -10.71 -21.08
N PHE A 530 -14.48 -10.25 -20.29
CA PHE A 530 -13.89 -8.93 -20.40
C PHE A 530 -12.60 -9.03 -21.20
N THR A 531 -12.43 -8.15 -22.18
CA THR A 531 -11.27 -8.17 -23.07
C THR A 531 -10.75 -6.79 -23.40
N ASP A 532 -9.44 -6.65 -23.53
CA ASP A 532 -8.81 -5.41 -23.94
C ASP A 532 -8.58 -5.31 -25.46
N ARG A 533 -9.15 -6.24 -26.24
CA ARG A 533 -9.06 -6.31 -27.71
C ARG A 533 -9.39 -5.01 -28.46
N HIS A 534 -10.35 -4.24 -27.97
CA HIS A 534 -10.63 -2.88 -28.46
C HIS A 534 -10.35 -1.81 -27.41
N GLY A 535 -9.89 -2.25 -26.24
CA GLY A 535 -9.52 -1.43 -25.12
C GLY A 535 -8.35 -0.51 -25.44
N GLU A 536 -8.30 0.60 -24.71
CA GLU A 536 -7.11 1.43 -24.71
C GLU A 536 -6.04 0.71 -23.89
N ARG A 537 -4.86 0.51 -24.48
CA ARG A 537 -3.66 0.11 -23.77
C ARG A 537 -2.83 1.33 -23.38
N GLN A 538 -2.12 1.18 -22.27
CA GLN A 538 -1.08 2.10 -21.86
C GLN A 538 0.13 1.98 -22.80
N GLN A 539 1.04 2.95 -22.75
CA GLN A 539 2.29 2.93 -23.50
C GLN A 539 3.21 1.77 -23.10
N SER A 540 3.02 1.24 -21.88
CA SER A 540 3.64 0.01 -21.39
C SER A 540 3.10 -1.27 -22.04
N GLY A 541 1.99 -1.19 -22.77
CA GLY A 541 1.30 -2.34 -23.36
C GLY A 541 0.19 -2.95 -22.48
N TRP A 542 0.09 -2.55 -21.21
CA TRP A 542 -0.94 -3.04 -20.27
C TRP A 542 -2.34 -2.50 -20.59
N PRO A 543 -3.41 -3.27 -20.34
CA PRO A 543 -4.78 -2.79 -20.51
C PRO A 543 -5.07 -1.60 -19.58
N SER A 544 -5.81 -0.61 -20.09
CA SER A 544 -6.33 0.51 -19.29
C SER A 544 -7.85 0.62 -19.29
N LYS A 545 -8.49 0.01 -20.30
CA LYS A 545 -9.93 -0.08 -20.50
C LYS A 545 -10.23 -1.44 -21.12
N PHE A 546 -11.39 -1.98 -20.78
CA PHE A 546 -11.89 -3.24 -21.29
C PHE A 546 -13.19 -3.04 -22.06
N ASP A 547 -13.54 -4.05 -22.83
CA ASP A 547 -14.81 -4.28 -23.46
C ASP A 547 -15.37 -5.62 -22.98
N VAL A 548 -16.68 -5.81 -23.08
CA VAL A 548 -17.29 -7.12 -22.89
C VAL A 548 -17.65 -7.73 -24.24
N TYR A 549 -17.25 -8.99 -24.43
CA TYR A 549 -17.58 -9.83 -25.58
C TYR A 549 -18.49 -10.97 -25.17
N ALA A 550 -19.28 -11.48 -26.11
CA ALA A 550 -20.08 -12.68 -25.91
C ALA A 550 -19.92 -13.66 -27.08
N SER A 551 -19.89 -14.95 -26.75
CA SER A 551 -19.83 -16.06 -27.71
C SER A 551 -21.02 -16.99 -27.49
N PHE A 552 -21.75 -17.27 -28.56
CA PHE A 552 -22.93 -18.14 -28.55
C PHE A 552 -22.52 -19.58 -28.87
N LEU A 553 -22.77 -20.48 -27.93
CA LEU A 553 -22.34 -21.87 -27.96
C LEU A 553 -23.30 -22.75 -28.77
N THR A 554 -24.42 -22.22 -29.23
CA THR A 554 -25.35 -22.90 -30.14
C THR A 554 -25.75 -21.97 -31.28
N GLN A 555 -26.03 -22.55 -32.46
CA GLN A 555 -26.57 -21.78 -33.58
C GLN A 555 -27.96 -21.18 -33.25
N ASP A 556 -28.79 -21.88 -32.46
CA ASP A 556 -30.12 -21.41 -32.09
C ASP A 556 -30.07 -20.14 -31.24
N SER A 557 -29.19 -20.10 -30.23
CA SER A 557 -29.05 -18.92 -29.37
C SER A 557 -28.48 -17.72 -30.14
N TRP A 558 -27.56 -17.97 -31.08
CA TRP A 558 -27.06 -16.97 -32.02
C TRP A 558 -28.16 -16.39 -32.91
N ASP A 559 -28.95 -17.25 -33.55
CA ASP A 559 -30.04 -16.84 -34.45
C ASP A 559 -31.12 -16.07 -33.66
N ARG A 560 -31.46 -16.54 -32.45
CA ARG A 560 -32.41 -15.89 -31.55
C ARG A 560 -31.93 -14.50 -31.08
N PHE A 561 -30.63 -14.32 -30.86
CA PHE A 561 -30.07 -13.02 -30.51
C PHE A 561 -30.17 -12.01 -31.67
N HIS A 562 -30.10 -12.48 -32.90
CA HIS A 562 -30.12 -11.65 -34.12
C HIS A 562 -31.53 -11.30 -34.64
N LEU A 563 -32.59 -11.86 -34.04
CA LEU A 563 -33.96 -11.47 -34.37
C LEU A 563 -34.18 -9.97 -34.11
N SER A 564 -34.89 -9.31 -35.02
CA SER A 564 -35.40 -7.95 -34.79
C SER A 564 -36.37 -7.93 -33.62
N GLU A 565 -36.64 -6.74 -33.07
CA GLU A 565 -37.60 -6.55 -31.97
C GLU A 565 -38.96 -7.19 -32.28
N ALA A 566 -39.50 -6.93 -33.47
CA ALA A 566 -40.79 -7.49 -33.90
C ALA A 566 -40.77 -9.02 -34.08
N GLU A 567 -39.69 -9.58 -34.63
CA GLU A 567 -39.55 -11.04 -34.78
C GLU A 567 -39.41 -11.73 -33.43
N TYR A 568 -38.68 -11.10 -32.49
CA TYR A 568 -38.49 -11.62 -31.14
C TYR A 568 -39.77 -11.59 -30.32
N GLU A 569 -40.56 -10.51 -30.41
CA GLU A 569 -41.89 -10.44 -29.77
C GLU A 569 -42.81 -11.54 -30.29
N LEU A 570 -42.85 -11.76 -31.62
CA LEU A 570 -43.66 -12.81 -32.23
C LEU A 570 -43.19 -14.21 -31.83
N LEU A 571 -41.87 -14.43 -31.73
CA LEU A 571 -41.30 -15.67 -31.19
C LEU A 571 -41.77 -15.90 -29.75
N LYS A 572 -41.72 -14.88 -28.88
CA LYS A 572 -42.21 -14.99 -27.49
C LYS A 572 -43.70 -15.28 -27.41
N GLU A 573 -44.52 -14.66 -28.26
CA GLU A 573 -45.96 -14.94 -28.32
C GLU A 573 -46.22 -16.39 -28.70
N LYS A 574 -45.48 -16.91 -29.69
CA LYS A 574 -45.53 -18.31 -30.11
C LYS A 574 -45.04 -19.26 -29.01
N GLU A 575 -43.91 -18.99 -28.37
CA GLU A 575 -43.41 -19.80 -27.25
C GLU A 575 -44.42 -19.81 -26.07
N LYS A 576 -45.11 -18.69 -25.83
CA LYS A 576 -46.18 -18.61 -24.82
C LYS A 576 -47.43 -19.40 -25.22
N SER A 577 -47.82 -19.41 -26.51
CA SER A 577 -48.93 -20.24 -26.97
C SER A 577 -48.57 -21.71 -26.93
N ASP A 578 -47.38 -22.08 -27.37
CA ASP A 578 -46.91 -23.47 -27.41
C ASP A 578 -46.81 -24.04 -25.98
N LYS A 579 -46.33 -23.24 -24.99
CA LYS A 579 -46.35 -23.62 -23.57
C LYS A 579 -47.77 -23.76 -23.01
N LYS A 580 -48.70 -22.88 -23.38
CA LYS A 580 -50.12 -23.02 -22.97
C LYS A 580 -50.74 -24.29 -23.55
N ASP A 581 -50.44 -24.61 -24.81
CA ASP A 581 -50.94 -25.82 -25.46
C ASP A 581 -50.30 -27.10 -24.88
N GLU A 582 -49.04 -27.04 -24.40
CA GLU A 582 -48.40 -28.13 -23.67
C GLU A 582 -48.94 -28.29 -22.23
N ASP A 583 -49.21 -27.19 -21.53
CA ASP A 583 -49.80 -27.20 -20.20
C ASP A 583 -51.27 -27.69 -20.26
N GLU A 584 -52.05 -27.26 -21.27
CA GLU A 584 -53.41 -27.78 -21.52
C GLU A 584 -53.42 -29.27 -21.91
N LYS A 585 -52.40 -29.77 -22.63
CA LYS A 585 -52.24 -31.21 -22.93
C LYS A 585 -51.78 -32.04 -21.72
N LYS A 586 -51.13 -31.44 -20.73
CA LYS A 586 -50.79 -32.11 -19.46
C LYS A 586 -51.98 -32.18 -18.50
N ASP A 587 -52.92 -31.23 -18.59
CA ASP A 587 -54.17 -31.24 -17.80
C ASP A 587 -55.26 -32.18 -18.36
N GLU A 588 -55.22 -32.59 -19.63
CA GLU A 588 -56.15 -33.60 -20.20
C GLU A 588 -55.80 -35.06 -19.83
N GLY A 589 -54.76 -35.30 -19.00
CA GLY A 589 -54.29 -36.62 -18.57
C GLY A 589 -54.85 -37.17 -17.25
N GLY A 590 -55.80 -36.49 -16.60
CA GLY A 590 -56.33 -36.89 -15.29
C GLY A 590 -57.80 -36.57 -15.06
N GLU A 591 -58.71 -37.39 -15.59
CA GLU A 591 -60.11 -37.44 -15.15
C GLU A 591 -60.23 -38.31 -13.88
N ASP A 592 -60.59 -37.71 -12.73
CA ASP A 592 -61.83 -38.02 -11.98
C ASP A 592 -61.83 -37.44 -10.54
N GLU A 593 -62.54 -36.32 -10.34
CA GLU A 593 -63.73 -36.16 -9.47
C GLU A 593 -63.95 -34.71 -8.97
N LYS A 594 -65.18 -34.23 -9.16
CA LYS A 594 -65.67 -32.87 -8.87
C LYS A 594 -66.03 -32.65 -7.40
N GLY A 595 -65.74 -31.47 -6.84
CA GLY A 595 -66.38 -31.01 -5.60
C GLY A 595 -66.11 -29.58 -5.08
N LYS A 596 -66.71 -28.54 -5.70
CA LYS A 596 -67.16 -27.23 -5.14
C LYS A 596 -66.26 -26.38 -4.20
N LYS A 597 -65.83 -25.22 -4.76
CA LYS A 597 -65.78 -23.82 -4.24
C LYS A 597 -65.86 -23.56 -2.72
N GLY A 598 -64.83 -22.89 -2.20
CA GLY A 598 -64.88 -22.02 -1.02
C GLY A 598 -63.58 -21.23 -0.82
N LYS A 599 -63.66 -19.89 -0.94
CA LYS A 599 -62.57 -18.92 -0.82
C LYS A 599 -62.17 -18.72 0.65
N LYS A 600 -60.89 -18.82 1.02
CA LYS A 600 -60.26 -18.04 2.11
C LYS A 600 -58.74 -18.19 2.13
N ASP A 601 -58.08 -17.05 2.24
CA ASP A 601 -56.65 -16.86 2.45
C ASP A 601 -56.18 -17.57 3.73
N VAL A 602 -55.21 -18.48 3.58
CA VAL A 602 -54.19 -18.85 4.57
C VAL A 602 -52.96 -19.25 3.76
N GLU A 603 -51.84 -18.55 3.96
CA GLU A 603 -50.51 -19.04 3.58
C GLU A 603 -50.26 -20.31 4.39
N GLU A 604 -50.49 -21.47 3.79
CA GLU A 604 -50.06 -22.75 4.35
C GLU A 604 -48.56 -22.89 4.11
N VAL A 605 -47.84 -23.07 5.21
CA VAL A 605 -46.49 -23.59 5.28
C VAL A 605 -46.55 -25.02 4.73
N ASP A 606 -45.98 -25.23 3.54
CA ASP A 606 -45.83 -26.57 2.98
C ASP A 606 -44.70 -27.28 3.76
N GLU A 607 -45.09 -28.32 4.49
CA GLU A 607 -44.19 -29.26 5.17
C GLU A 607 -43.34 -30.04 4.15
N GLU A 608 -42.03 -29.97 4.38
CA GLU A 608 -40.98 -30.93 4.07
C GLU A 608 -41.33 -32.17 3.23
N LYS A 609 -41.00 -32.07 1.94
CA LYS A 609 -40.27 -33.14 1.25
C LYS A 609 -38.98 -32.57 0.70
N LYS A 610 -37.87 -33.27 0.91
CA LYS A 610 -36.56 -33.02 0.27
C LYS A 610 -36.73 -33.13 -1.25
N ASP A 611 -37.14 -32.04 -1.90
CA ASP A 611 -37.20 -31.98 -3.35
C ASP A 611 -35.78 -31.87 -3.92
N GLU A 612 -35.45 -32.83 -4.77
CA GLU A 612 -34.21 -32.82 -5.53
C GLU A 612 -34.19 -31.59 -6.45
N ILE A 613 -33.11 -30.79 -6.40
CA ILE A 613 -32.99 -29.56 -7.19
C ILE A 613 -32.97 -29.92 -8.68
N LYS A 614 -33.97 -29.44 -9.42
CA LYS A 614 -34.08 -29.70 -10.86
C LYS A 614 -33.21 -28.72 -11.65
N LEU A 615 -32.14 -29.23 -12.25
CA LEU A 615 -31.27 -28.48 -13.15
C LEU A 615 -31.92 -28.21 -14.53
N PRO A 616 -31.47 -27.18 -15.26
CA PRO A 616 -31.81 -26.98 -16.67
C PRO A 616 -31.41 -28.17 -17.54
N ASP A 617 -32.03 -28.28 -18.71
CA ASP A 617 -31.65 -29.28 -19.70
C ASP A 617 -30.21 -29.02 -20.20
N PRO A 618 -29.40 -30.07 -20.46
CA PRO A 618 -28.04 -29.91 -20.93
C PRO A 618 -27.96 -29.19 -22.28
N VAL A 619 -26.97 -28.30 -22.42
CA VAL A 619 -26.72 -27.57 -23.67
C VAL A 619 -25.80 -28.39 -24.58
N ASP A 620 -26.18 -28.53 -25.86
CA ASP A 620 -25.34 -29.12 -26.89
C ASP A 620 -24.32 -28.09 -27.41
N ILE A 621 -23.14 -28.05 -26.80
CA ILE A 621 -22.10 -27.05 -27.08
C ILE A 621 -21.46 -27.30 -28.46
N GLN A 622 -21.54 -26.30 -29.33
CA GLN A 622 -20.98 -26.29 -30.68
C GLN A 622 -19.73 -25.41 -30.70
N ILE A 623 -18.55 -26.04 -30.60
CA ILE A 623 -17.26 -25.33 -30.61
C ILE A 623 -16.85 -24.90 -32.02
N GLU A 624 -17.15 -25.71 -33.04
CA GLU A 624 -16.82 -25.36 -34.43
C GLU A 624 -17.58 -24.10 -34.87
N GLY A 625 -16.85 -23.09 -35.34
CA GLY A 625 -17.39 -21.80 -35.76
C GLY A 625 -17.87 -20.90 -34.61
N VAL A 626 -17.45 -21.16 -33.36
CA VAL A 626 -17.77 -20.29 -32.21
C VAL A 626 -17.22 -18.86 -32.41
N GLU A 627 -16.09 -18.73 -33.12
CA GLU A 627 -15.48 -17.47 -33.53
C GLU A 627 -16.39 -16.64 -34.46
N ASP A 628 -17.17 -17.31 -35.32
CA ASP A 628 -18.15 -16.67 -36.21
C ASP A 628 -19.42 -16.27 -35.45
N ARG A 629 -19.65 -16.86 -34.27
CA ARG A 629 -20.76 -16.59 -33.34
C ARG A 629 -20.34 -15.73 -32.14
N THR A 630 -19.31 -14.90 -32.33
CA THR A 630 -18.74 -14.04 -31.29
C THR A 630 -18.92 -12.56 -31.64
N LEU A 631 -19.37 -11.74 -30.69
CA LEU A 631 -19.57 -10.31 -30.90
C LEU A 631 -19.25 -9.47 -29.66
N ARG A 632 -19.02 -8.18 -29.88
CA ARG A 632 -18.80 -7.18 -28.83
C ARG A 632 -20.14 -6.71 -28.25
N MET A 633 -20.31 -6.81 -26.93
CA MET A 633 -21.52 -6.40 -26.20
C MET A 633 -21.50 -4.93 -25.77
N THR A 634 -20.32 -4.34 -25.65
CA THR A 634 -20.14 -2.94 -25.26
C THR A 634 -19.90 -2.07 -26.49
N LEU A 635 -20.54 -0.90 -26.61
CA LEU A 635 -20.32 -0.02 -27.77
C LEU A 635 -19.05 0.83 -27.64
N HIS A 636 -18.52 0.99 -26.43
CA HIS A 636 -17.35 1.80 -26.11
C HIS A 636 -16.51 1.15 -25.01
N SER A 637 -15.21 1.16 -25.17
CA SER A 637 -14.26 0.65 -24.18
C SER A 637 -14.24 1.58 -22.96
N SER A 638 -14.26 1.00 -21.77
CA SER A 638 -14.35 1.74 -20.50
C SER A 638 -13.56 1.03 -19.40
N ARG A 639 -13.36 1.68 -18.25
CA ARG A 639 -12.96 0.96 -17.04
C ARG A 639 -14.20 0.30 -16.47
N ILE A 640 -14.33 -1.01 -16.63
CA ILE A 640 -15.50 -1.79 -16.21
C ILE A 640 -15.12 -2.58 -14.96
N SER A 641 -15.94 -2.55 -13.92
CA SER A 641 -15.70 -3.37 -12.72
C SER A 641 -16.48 -4.68 -12.74
N ASP A 642 -17.71 -4.68 -13.27
CA ASP A 642 -18.52 -5.90 -13.44
C ASP A 642 -19.61 -5.71 -14.50
N ALA A 643 -20.20 -6.81 -14.96
CA ALA A 643 -21.28 -6.83 -15.93
C ALA A 643 -22.24 -8.01 -15.69
N GLN A 644 -23.51 -7.85 -16.09
CA GLN A 644 -24.55 -8.86 -15.97
C GLN A 644 -25.51 -8.78 -17.15
N ILE A 645 -26.14 -9.90 -17.52
CA ILE A 645 -27.20 -9.94 -18.53
C ILE A 645 -28.53 -10.38 -17.89
N THR A 646 -29.64 -9.77 -18.26
CA THR A 646 -30.95 -10.20 -17.78
C THR A 646 -31.25 -11.63 -18.25
N PRO A 647 -31.98 -12.45 -17.47
CA PRO A 647 -32.25 -13.85 -17.82
C PRO A 647 -32.96 -14.09 -19.16
N ASP A 648 -33.63 -13.07 -19.69
CA ASP A 648 -34.30 -13.06 -20.99
C ASP A 648 -33.41 -12.58 -22.16
N GLY A 649 -32.16 -12.17 -21.87
CA GLY A 649 -31.19 -11.71 -22.85
C GLY A 649 -31.53 -10.37 -23.51
N GLU A 650 -32.40 -9.55 -22.91
CA GLU A 650 -32.81 -8.26 -23.50
C GLU A 650 -31.94 -7.08 -23.07
N LYS A 651 -31.43 -7.10 -21.84
CA LYS A 651 -30.67 -5.99 -21.27
C LYS A 651 -29.33 -6.50 -20.75
N PHE A 652 -28.26 -5.85 -21.19
CA PHE A 652 -26.90 -6.07 -20.72
C PHE A 652 -26.48 -4.88 -19.86
N LEU A 653 -26.19 -5.12 -18.59
CA LEU A 653 -25.80 -4.12 -17.60
C LEU A 653 -24.31 -4.18 -17.34
N TYR A 654 -23.66 -3.04 -17.18
CA TYR A 654 -22.25 -2.98 -16.84
C TYR A 654 -21.93 -1.76 -15.99
N LEU A 655 -21.08 -1.96 -14.98
CA LEU A 655 -20.63 -0.93 -14.05
C LEU A 655 -19.34 -0.31 -14.60
N ALA A 656 -19.44 0.91 -15.12
CA ALA A 656 -18.35 1.55 -15.87
C ALA A 656 -17.99 2.91 -15.27
N ARG A 657 -16.69 3.21 -15.20
CA ARG A 657 -16.20 4.52 -14.78
C ARG A 657 -16.32 5.53 -15.92
N PHE A 658 -17.07 6.61 -15.69
CA PHE A 658 -17.17 7.75 -16.58
C PHE A 658 -17.08 9.06 -15.77
N GLU A 659 -16.32 10.04 -16.28
CA GLU A 659 -15.99 11.27 -15.54
C GLU A 659 -15.44 11.03 -14.12
N LYS A 660 -16.27 11.25 -13.08
CA LYS A 660 -15.88 11.31 -11.67
C LYS A 660 -15.94 9.96 -10.95
N GLY A 661 -16.63 8.95 -11.48
CA GLY A 661 -16.86 7.69 -10.76
C GLY A 661 -17.46 6.57 -11.60
N PHE A 662 -17.66 5.41 -10.99
CA PHE A 662 -18.39 4.26 -11.54
C PHE A 662 -19.89 4.52 -11.49
N ASP A 663 -20.56 4.24 -12.60
CA ASP A 663 -22.00 4.37 -12.81
C ASP A 663 -22.54 3.12 -13.52
N LEU A 664 -23.83 2.86 -13.37
CA LEU A 664 -24.48 1.71 -14.00
C LEU A 664 -25.03 2.08 -15.38
N TRP A 665 -24.57 1.36 -16.39
CA TRP A 665 -25.02 1.50 -17.78
C TRP A 665 -25.83 0.29 -18.20
N VAL A 666 -26.72 0.49 -19.17
CA VAL A 666 -27.51 -0.58 -19.79
C VAL A 666 -27.40 -0.47 -21.32
N TYR A 667 -27.20 -1.61 -21.96
CA TYR A 667 -27.25 -1.82 -23.39
C TYR A 667 -28.44 -2.71 -23.75
N GLU A 668 -29.26 -2.30 -24.71
CA GLU A 668 -30.37 -3.07 -25.27
C GLU A 668 -29.98 -3.54 -26.68
N PRO A 669 -29.49 -4.79 -26.87
CA PRO A 669 -28.84 -5.21 -28.12
C PRO A 669 -29.73 -5.10 -29.36
N ARG A 670 -31.01 -5.46 -29.24
CA ARG A 670 -31.98 -5.42 -30.37
C ARG A 670 -32.33 -4.00 -30.81
N LYS A 671 -32.21 -3.02 -29.90
CA LYS A 671 -32.40 -1.59 -30.19
C LYS A 671 -31.09 -0.89 -30.54
N LYS A 672 -29.94 -1.53 -30.27
CA LYS A 672 -28.60 -0.96 -30.38
C LYS A 672 -28.46 0.34 -29.59
N GLU A 673 -29.07 0.40 -28.42
CA GLU A 673 -29.18 1.61 -27.60
C GLU A 673 -28.44 1.42 -26.26
N VAL A 674 -27.56 2.37 -25.92
CA VAL A 674 -26.87 2.43 -24.63
C VAL A 674 -27.39 3.62 -23.84
N LYS A 675 -27.70 3.41 -22.56
CA LYS A 675 -28.18 4.44 -21.64
C LYS A 675 -27.43 4.38 -20.32
N LEU A 676 -27.19 5.55 -19.74
CA LEU A 676 -26.85 5.66 -18.32
C LEU A 676 -28.12 5.33 -17.52
N LEU A 677 -28.12 4.19 -16.83
CA LEU A 677 -29.27 3.72 -16.06
C LEU A 677 -29.32 4.37 -14.67
N ALA A 678 -28.18 4.40 -13.97
CA ALA A 678 -28.10 4.95 -12.62
C ALA A 678 -26.74 5.63 -12.37
N LYS A 679 -26.79 6.87 -11.87
CA LYS A 679 -25.60 7.65 -11.50
C LYS A 679 -25.23 7.39 -10.04
N LEU A 680 -24.25 6.53 -9.81
CA LEU A 680 -23.74 6.17 -8.49
C LEU A 680 -22.64 7.14 -8.02
N ASN A 681 -21.84 7.67 -8.96
CA ASN A 681 -20.61 8.45 -8.70
C ASN A 681 -19.65 7.74 -7.73
N ALA A 682 -19.55 6.42 -7.81
CA ALA A 682 -18.73 5.67 -6.87
C ALA A 682 -17.24 5.84 -7.19
N GLU A 683 -16.40 6.03 -6.18
CA GLU A 683 -14.96 6.08 -6.38
C GLU A 683 -14.43 4.69 -6.72
N ARG A 684 -14.97 3.66 -6.05
CA ARG A 684 -14.62 2.25 -6.22
C ARG A 684 -15.82 1.45 -6.71
N GLY A 685 -15.63 0.74 -7.82
CA GLY A 685 -16.54 -0.32 -8.26
C GLY A 685 -16.32 -1.61 -7.48
N GLY A 686 -17.22 -2.56 -7.67
CA GLY A 686 -17.17 -3.91 -7.10
C GLY A 686 -18.12 -4.80 -7.89
N ASP A 687 -18.72 -5.76 -7.20
CA ASP A 687 -19.57 -6.79 -7.83
C ASP A 687 -21.02 -6.34 -8.06
N MET A 688 -21.68 -7.00 -8.99
CA MET A 688 -23.08 -6.84 -9.31
C MET A 688 -23.78 -8.19 -9.49
N TYR A 689 -24.97 -8.34 -8.90
CA TYR A 689 -25.83 -9.50 -9.11
C TYR A 689 -27.27 -9.06 -9.42
N LEU A 690 -27.97 -9.87 -10.21
CA LEU A 690 -29.39 -9.65 -10.53
C LEU A 690 -30.29 -10.52 -9.66
N ASP A 691 -31.50 -10.04 -9.37
CA ASP A 691 -32.57 -10.92 -8.90
C ASP A 691 -32.97 -11.93 -10.00
N LYS A 692 -33.66 -13.00 -9.58
CA LYS A 692 -34.06 -14.10 -10.47
C LYS A 692 -34.90 -13.63 -11.66
N GLU A 693 -35.69 -12.58 -11.48
CA GLU A 693 -36.52 -11.98 -12.53
C GLU A 693 -35.78 -10.99 -13.42
N GLY A 694 -34.54 -10.60 -13.11
CA GLY A 694 -33.78 -9.58 -13.85
C GLY A 694 -34.41 -8.17 -13.77
N LYS A 695 -35.09 -7.85 -12.67
CA LYS A 695 -35.75 -6.56 -12.42
C LYS A 695 -34.95 -5.65 -11.51
N THR A 696 -34.12 -6.21 -10.65
CA THR A 696 -33.30 -5.47 -9.68
C THR A 696 -31.85 -5.91 -9.78
N ALA A 697 -30.94 -4.93 -9.88
CA ALA A 697 -29.51 -5.14 -9.73
C ALA A 697 -29.08 -4.77 -8.30
N TYR A 698 -28.34 -5.64 -7.63
CA TYR A 698 -27.65 -5.37 -6.37
C TYR A 698 -26.19 -5.11 -6.68
N ILE A 699 -25.63 -4.03 -6.14
CA ILE A 699 -24.33 -3.50 -6.53
C ILE A 699 -23.53 -3.19 -5.27
N LEU A 700 -22.31 -3.71 -5.22
CA LEU A 700 -21.28 -3.29 -4.28
C LEU A 700 -20.50 -2.12 -4.88
N ALA A 701 -20.59 -0.95 -4.24
CA ALA A 701 -19.87 0.24 -4.67
C ALA A 701 -19.49 1.09 -3.45
N ASP A 702 -18.24 1.56 -3.40
CA ASP A 702 -17.65 2.19 -2.22
C ASP A 702 -17.84 1.35 -0.93
N ARG A 703 -17.65 0.01 -1.05
CA ARG A 703 -17.79 -0.96 0.06
C ARG A 703 -19.16 -0.96 0.75
N SER A 704 -20.18 -0.48 0.06
CA SER A 704 -21.56 -0.42 0.53
C SER A 704 -22.51 -1.02 -0.50
N LEU A 705 -23.57 -1.69 -0.04
CA LEU A 705 -24.55 -2.33 -0.92
C LEU A 705 -25.68 -1.36 -1.32
N LYS A 706 -25.98 -1.35 -2.61
CA LYS A 706 -27.07 -0.57 -3.22
C LYS A 706 -27.90 -1.48 -4.11
N SER A 707 -29.18 -1.18 -4.26
CA SER A 707 -30.06 -1.80 -5.25
C SER A 707 -30.49 -0.77 -6.30
N VAL A 708 -30.64 -1.21 -7.54
CA VAL A 708 -31.11 -0.40 -8.68
C VAL A 708 -32.23 -1.15 -9.38
N GLU A 709 -33.39 -0.51 -9.50
CA GLU A 709 -34.50 -1.02 -10.31
C GLU A 709 -34.19 -0.82 -11.80
N ILE A 710 -34.17 -1.91 -12.57
CA ILE A 710 -33.66 -1.93 -13.96
C ILE A 710 -34.58 -1.18 -14.94
N GLU A 711 -35.88 -1.12 -14.65
CA GLU A 711 -36.82 -0.35 -15.48
C GLU A 711 -36.73 1.16 -15.26
N SER A 712 -36.48 1.60 -14.02
CA SER A 712 -36.58 3.01 -13.64
C SER A 712 -35.24 3.70 -13.38
N GLY A 713 -34.16 2.94 -13.18
CA GLY A 713 -32.86 3.45 -12.73
C GLY A 713 -32.85 3.90 -11.27
N LYS A 714 -33.91 3.61 -10.50
CA LYS A 714 -34.04 4.09 -9.12
C LYS A 714 -33.07 3.38 -8.18
N ILE A 715 -32.13 4.15 -7.64
CA ILE A 715 -31.16 3.70 -6.64
C ILE A 715 -31.79 3.71 -5.23
N LYS A 716 -31.57 2.64 -4.46
CA LYS A 716 -31.89 2.57 -3.03
C LYS A 716 -30.73 1.92 -2.27
N PRO A 717 -30.30 2.49 -1.12
CA PRO A 717 -29.39 1.78 -0.23
C PRO A 717 -30.01 0.44 0.22
N VAL A 718 -29.21 -0.62 0.28
CA VAL A 718 -29.61 -1.83 1.00
C VAL A 718 -29.47 -1.50 2.49
N LYS A 719 -30.55 -1.61 3.24
CA LYS A 719 -30.51 -1.40 4.69
C LYS A 719 -29.88 -2.62 5.33
N LEU A 720 -28.94 -2.42 6.23
CA LEU A 720 -28.32 -3.49 7.02
C LEU A 720 -27.70 -2.90 8.29
N GLU A 721 -27.47 -3.76 9.28
CA GLU A 721 -26.68 -3.46 10.48
C GLU A 721 -25.62 -4.55 10.65
N ALA A 722 -24.36 -4.24 10.37
CA ALA A 722 -23.25 -5.17 10.58
C ALA A 722 -22.42 -4.72 11.78
N LYS A 723 -22.66 -5.33 12.94
CA LYS A 723 -21.89 -5.10 14.16
C LYS A 723 -21.15 -6.36 14.53
N MET A 724 -19.88 -6.22 14.86
CA MET A 724 -19.05 -7.30 15.39
C MET A 724 -18.45 -6.91 16.73
N GLU A 725 -18.21 -7.91 17.57
CA GLU A 725 -17.31 -7.79 18.70
C GLU A 725 -15.89 -8.02 18.17
N LEU A 726 -15.04 -6.99 18.25
CA LEU A 726 -13.66 -7.02 17.79
C LEU A 726 -12.73 -7.24 18.98
N ASP A 727 -12.01 -8.37 18.95
CA ASP A 727 -10.81 -8.60 19.78
C ASP A 727 -9.59 -8.15 18.97
N ALA A 728 -9.07 -6.97 19.31
CA ALA A 728 -7.96 -6.37 18.56
C ALA A 728 -6.62 -7.11 18.79
N ALA A 729 -6.47 -7.83 19.90
CA ALA A 729 -5.25 -8.60 20.16
C ALA A 729 -5.25 -9.87 19.31
N ALA A 730 -6.37 -10.60 19.29
CA ALA A 730 -6.52 -11.79 18.45
C ALA A 730 -6.47 -11.44 16.96
N GLU A 731 -7.06 -10.32 16.52
CA GLU A 731 -6.94 -9.85 15.14
C GLU A 731 -5.47 -9.58 14.77
N ARG A 732 -4.68 -8.93 15.64
CA ARG A 732 -3.24 -8.71 15.37
C ARG A 732 -2.45 -10.00 15.29
N GLU A 733 -2.74 -10.98 16.15
CA GLU A 733 -2.10 -12.30 16.08
C GLU A 733 -2.37 -12.98 14.73
N TYR A 734 -3.63 -13.00 14.31
CA TYR A 734 -4.01 -13.47 12.98
C TYR A 734 -3.29 -12.71 11.86
N LEU A 735 -3.30 -11.37 11.89
CA LEU A 735 -2.69 -10.55 10.84
C LEU A 735 -1.17 -10.76 10.74
N PHE A 736 -0.49 -11.01 11.86
CA PHE A 736 0.94 -11.34 11.87
C PHE A 736 1.19 -12.68 11.19
N GLU A 737 0.44 -13.71 11.59
CA GLU A 737 0.53 -15.06 11.01
C GLU A 737 0.21 -15.05 9.53
N HIS A 738 -0.82 -14.31 9.12
CA HIS A 738 -1.19 -14.12 7.73
C HIS A 738 -0.04 -13.48 6.93
N ALA A 739 0.53 -12.37 7.40
CA ALA A 739 1.64 -11.71 6.71
C ALA A 739 2.89 -12.61 6.60
N TRP A 740 3.21 -13.34 7.67
CA TRP A 740 4.31 -14.30 7.70
C TRP A 740 4.10 -15.44 6.69
N ARG A 741 2.91 -16.04 6.69
CA ARG A 741 2.54 -17.17 5.84
C ARG A 741 2.44 -16.76 4.38
N GLN A 742 1.76 -15.66 4.07
CA GLN A 742 1.70 -15.11 2.70
C GLN A 742 3.10 -14.83 2.17
N THR A 743 3.99 -14.24 2.98
CA THR A 743 5.37 -14.01 2.56
C THR A 743 6.07 -15.33 2.25
N ARG A 744 5.95 -16.37 3.09
CA ARG A 744 6.51 -17.71 2.85
C ARG A 744 6.03 -18.33 1.53
N GLU A 745 4.71 -18.32 1.30
CA GLU A 745 4.11 -19.02 0.15
C GLU A 745 4.35 -18.31 -1.19
N LYS A 746 4.74 -17.04 -1.15
CA LYS A 746 4.70 -16.18 -2.33
C LYS A 746 6.00 -15.43 -2.63
N PHE A 747 7.01 -15.54 -1.77
CA PHE A 747 8.31 -14.93 -2.01
C PHE A 747 8.95 -15.49 -3.30
N TYR A 748 9.66 -14.64 -4.03
CA TYR A 748 10.21 -14.97 -5.35
C TYR A 748 11.21 -16.14 -5.37
N VAL A 749 11.72 -16.58 -4.21
CA VAL A 749 12.55 -17.79 -4.03
C VAL A 749 12.03 -18.64 -2.88
N GLU A 750 11.89 -19.95 -3.12
CA GLU A 750 11.34 -20.90 -2.13
C GLU A 750 12.20 -21.04 -0.87
N ASP A 751 13.52 -20.86 -0.97
CA ASP A 751 14.45 -21.00 0.16
C ASP A 751 14.57 -19.74 1.01
N MET A 752 13.79 -18.68 0.71
CA MET A 752 13.75 -17.42 1.45
C MET A 752 15.12 -16.75 1.58
N GLY A 753 16.04 -16.99 0.63
CA GLY A 753 17.42 -16.48 0.72
C GLY A 753 18.26 -17.15 1.82
N GLY A 754 17.83 -18.30 2.33
CA GLY A 754 18.48 -19.04 3.41
C GLY A 754 18.11 -18.57 4.83
N VAL A 755 17.15 -17.66 4.96
CA VAL A 755 16.64 -17.18 6.25
C VAL A 755 15.81 -18.26 6.94
N ASP A 756 16.04 -18.49 8.23
CA ASP A 756 15.22 -19.39 9.05
C ASP A 756 13.87 -18.72 9.39
N TRP A 757 12.94 -18.81 8.44
CA TRP A 757 11.66 -18.10 8.51
C TRP A 757 10.76 -18.57 9.65
N ASP A 758 10.84 -19.86 10.02
CA ASP A 758 10.11 -20.42 11.16
C ASP A 758 10.66 -19.90 12.49
N PHE A 759 11.99 -19.79 12.61
CA PHE A 759 12.61 -19.17 13.78
C PHE A 759 12.14 -17.72 13.96
N TYR A 760 12.18 -16.91 12.89
CA TYR A 760 11.80 -15.50 12.98
C TYR A 760 10.31 -15.29 13.25
N ARG A 761 9.44 -16.22 12.83
CA ARG A 761 8.03 -16.24 13.27
C ARG A 761 7.93 -16.19 14.78
N GLU A 762 8.52 -17.16 15.47
CA GLU A 762 8.47 -17.27 16.93
C GLU A 762 9.19 -16.10 17.62
N ALA A 763 10.31 -15.64 17.04
CA ALA A 763 11.10 -14.55 17.58
C ALA A 763 10.33 -13.22 17.59
N TYR A 764 9.50 -12.95 16.57
CA TYR A 764 8.71 -11.71 16.48
C TYR A 764 7.30 -11.83 17.07
N LEU A 765 6.65 -13.01 16.99
CA LEU A 765 5.31 -13.26 17.53
C LEU A 765 5.21 -12.91 19.02
N ARG A 766 6.27 -13.20 19.78
CA ARG A 766 6.34 -12.94 21.23
C ARG A 766 6.19 -11.46 21.62
N PHE A 767 6.35 -10.52 20.69
CA PHE A 767 6.18 -9.09 20.95
C PHE A 767 4.71 -8.63 20.93
N LEU A 768 3.80 -9.40 20.32
CA LEU A 768 2.40 -9.00 20.14
C LEU A 768 1.67 -8.67 21.47
N PRO A 769 1.86 -9.40 22.58
CA PRO A 769 1.24 -9.04 23.87
C PRO A 769 1.74 -7.70 24.46
N TYR A 770 2.87 -7.19 23.98
CA TYR A 770 3.51 -5.98 24.49
C TYR A 770 3.15 -4.73 23.68
N ILE A 771 2.44 -4.89 22.56
CA ILE A 771 1.94 -3.80 21.71
C ILE A 771 0.41 -3.72 21.75
N ASP A 772 -0.14 -2.52 21.53
CA ASP A 772 -1.60 -2.30 21.54
C ASP A 772 -2.09 -1.35 20.43
N ASN A 773 -1.23 -1.04 19.46
CA ASN A 773 -1.51 -0.10 18.37
C ASN A 773 -0.93 -0.60 17.04
N ASN A 774 -1.51 -0.11 15.93
CA ASN A 774 -1.16 -0.56 14.58
C ASN A 774 0.19 -0.03 14.08
N ARG A 775 0.73 1.05 14.66
CA ARG A 775 2.08 1.52 14.27
C ARG A 775 3.15 0.58 14.78
N ASP A 776 3.09 0.19 16.05
CA ASP A 776 4.02 -0.81 16.59
C ASP A 776 3.86 -2.15 15.87
N PHE A 777 2.63 -2.57 15.57
CA PHE A 777 2.37 -3.77 14.79
C PHE A 777 3.03 -3.73 13.39
N ALA A 778 2.88 -2.62 12.66
CA ALA A 778 3.51 -2.42 11.37
C ALA A 778 5.04 -2.52 11.46
N ASP A 779 5.63 -2.01 12.54
CA ASP A 779 7.07 -2.11 12.78
C ASP A 779 7.52 -3.53 13.17
N VAL A 780 6.71 -4.30 13.92
CA VAL A 780 7.00 -5.74 14.18
C VAL A 780 7.05 -6.51 12.86
N VAL A 781 6.04 -6.35 12.00
CA VAL A 781 5.97 -7.07 10.72
C VAL A 781 7.07 -6.59 9.76
N SER A 782 7.40 -5.30 9.77
CA SER A 782 8.52 -4.76 8.98
C SER A 782 9.88 -5.26 9.46
N GLU A 783 10.09 -5.41 10.78
CA GLU A 783 11.30 -6.03 11.31
C GLU A 783 11.37 -7.50 10.87
N LEU A 784 10.27 -8.27 10.98
CA LEU A 784 10.22 -9.65 10.50
C LEU A 784 10.58 -9.76 9.01
N GLN A 785 9.91 -8.99 8.13
CA GLN A 785 10.21 -9.02 6.70
C GLN A 785 11.61 -8.49 6.37
N GLY A 786 12.12 -7.55 7.17
CA GLY A 786 13.45 -6.98 7.00
C GLY A 786 14.59 -8.01 7.02
N GLU A 787 14.39 -9.17 7.68
CA GLU A 787 15.36 -10.28 7.73
C GLU A 787 15.61 -10.90 6.35
N LEU A 788 14.65 -10.80 5.42
CA LEU A 788 14.75 -11.38 4.08
C LEU A 788 15.66 -10.60 3.14
N ASN A 789 16.04 -9.37 3.52
CA ASN A 789 16.88 -8.47 2.72
C ASN A 789 16.49 -8.44 1.24
N ALA A 790 15.23 -8.10 0.94
CA ALA A 790 14.75 -7.92 -0.42
C ALA A 790 13.97 -6.61 -0.56
N SER A 791 13.87 -6.14 -1.79
CA SER A 791 13.11 -4.96 -2.16
C SER A 791 11.61 -5.17 -1.99
N HIS A 792 10.87 -4.08 -1.89
CA HIS A 792 9.41 -4.04 -1.79
C HIS A 792 8.82 -4.79 -0.57
N LEU A 793 9.60 -4.91 0.49
CA LEU A 793 9.16 -5.46 1.77
C LEU A 793 8.79 -4.35 2.76
N GLY A 794 7.99 -4.71 3.76
CA GLY A 794 7.58 -3.83 4.85
C GLY A 794 6.07 -3.82 5.03
N CYS A 795 5.66 -3.45 6.25
CA CYS A 795 4.28 -3.22 6.64
C CYS A 795 4.13 -1.78 7.11
N TYR A 796 3.05 -1.13 6.68
CA TYR A 796 2.82 0.28 6.91
C TYR A 796 1.43 0.53 7.46
N PHE A 797 1.33 1.53 8.33
CA PHE A 797 0.09 1.98 8.93
C PHE A 797 -0.27 3.38 8.41
N GLU A 798 -1.45 3.51 7.80
CA GLU A 798 -2.00 4.81 7.37
C GLU A 798 -3.23 5.15 8.22
N GLN A 799 -3.10 6.16 9.10
CA GLN A 799 -4.23 6.73 9.81
C GLN A 799 -4.76 7.96 9.07
N ARG A 800 -6.06 7.97 8.80
CA ARG A 800 -6.75 9.15 8.27
C ARG A 800 -7.46 9.90 9.39
N ASP A 801 -6.85 10.96 9.89
CA ASP A 801 -7.52 11.93 10.75
C ASP A 801 -8.08 13.08 9.88
N PRO A 802 -9.42 13.22 9.74
CA PRO A 802 -10.01 14.33 8.98
C PRO A 802 -9.74 15.71 9.61
N ASN A 803 -9.27 15.77 10.86
CA ASN A 803 -8.92 17.00 11.57
C ASN A 803 -7.40 17.25 11.64
N ALA A 804 -6.58 16.43 10.98
CA ALA A 804 -5.13 16.61 10.90
C ALA A 804 -4.75 17.99 10.35
N ASP A 805 -3.68 18.59 10.88
CA ASP A 805 -3.12 19.83 10.36
C ASP A 805 -2.80 19.69 8.87
N ALA A 806 -3.22 20.68 8.09
CA ALA A 806 -3.06 20.74 6.63
C ALA A 806 -2.49 22.10 6.22
N THR A 807 -1.21 22.30 6.52
CA THR A 807 -0.44 23.52 6.23
C THR A 807 -0.39 23.77 4.72
N SER A 808 -0.90 24.92 4.29
CA SER A 808 -0.86 25.37 2.89
C SER A 808 0.35 26.27 2.62
N THR A 809 0.60 26.58 1.36
CA THR A 809 1.76 27.38 0.94
C THR A 809 1.39 28.43 -0.11
N LEU A 810 2.19 29.50 -0.13
CA LEU A 810 2.17 30.55 -1.14
C LEU A 810 3.24 30.34 -2.24
N ALA A 811 3.97 29.22 -2.21
CA ALA A 811 4.97 28.80 -3.18
C ALA A 811 6.05 29.86 -3.46
N PHE A 812 6.87 30.13 -2.44
CA PHE A 812 8.01 31.05 -2.53
C PHE A 812 9.15 30.59 -1.63
N PHE A 813 10.39 30.94 -1.98
CA PHE A 813 11.54 30.76 -1.11
C PHE A 813 11.70 31.98 -0.20
N PRO A 814 11.73 31.82 1.14
CA PRO A 814 12.00 32.92 2.05
C PRO A 814 13.47 33.37 1.96
N ASP A 815 13.72 34.63 2.27
CA ASP A 815 15.08 35.14 2.48
C ASP A 815 15.54 34.78 3.91
N PRO A 816 16.52 33.87 4.08
CA PRO A 816 16.95 33.43 5.42
C PRO A 816 17.64 34.56 6.21
N GLU A 817 18.14 35.60 5.54
CA GLU A 817 18.81 36.73 6.18
C GLU A 817 17.82 37.76 6.78
N TRP A 818 16.52 37.59 6.56
CA TRP A 818 15.51 38.52 7.07
C TRP A 818 15.17 38.27 8.54
N SER A 819 15.51 39.23 9.41
CA SER A 819 15.22 39.18 10.85
C SER A 819 14.12 40.14 11.31
N GLY A 820 13.48 40.86 10.39
CA GLY A 820 12.42 41.82 10.69
C GLY A 820 11.04 41.18 10.89
N ALA A 821 10.02 41.99 11.17
CA ALA A 821 8.63 41.53 11.11
C ALA A 821 8.26 41.16 9.67
N GLY A 822 7.40 40.16 9.49
CA GLY A 822 7.06 39.62 8.18
C GLY A 822 8.08 38.60 7.66
N VAL A 823 7.80 38.07 6.47
CA VAL A 823 8.70 37.18 5.73
C VAL A 823 9.01 37.78 4.36
N THR A 824 10.30 37.85 4.01
CA THR A 824 10.75 38.40 2.73
C THR A 824 10.82 37.31 1.66
N ILE A 825 10.38 37.64 0.44
CA ILE A 825 10.41 36.73 -0.71
C ILE A 825 11.78 36.82 -1.39
N ALA A 826 12.56 35.74 -1.36
CA ALA A 826 13.82 35.63 -2.09
C ALA A 826 13.60 35.16 -3.54
N GLU A 827 12.62 34.29 -3.77
CA GLU A 827 12.24 33.79 -5.09
C GLU A 827 10.76 33.40 -5.08
N ILE A 828 10.05 33.67 -6.18
CA ILE A 828 8.67 33.23 -6.40
C ILE A 828 8.73 31.94 -7.23
N ILE A 829 8.03 30.89 -6.81
CA ILE A 829 7.98 29.64 -7.57
C ILE A 829 6.96 29.81 -8.70
N ASP A 830 7.40 29.62 -9.95
CA ASP A 830 6.53 29.76 -11.13
C ASP A 830 5.31 28.84 -11.05
N GLY A 831 4.15 29.36 -11.46
CA GLY A 831 2.85 28.69 -11.37
C GLY A 831 2.22 28.74 -9.97
N GLY A 832 2.90 29.37 -9.01
CA GLY A 832 2.44 29.53 -7.63
C GLY A 832 1.39 30.63 -7.44
N PRO A 833 0.77 30.72 -6.24
CA PRO A 833 -0.25 31.73 -5.93
C PRO A 833 0.17 33.20 -6.06
N LEU A 834 1.48 33.47 -5.96
CA LEU A 834 2.04 34.82 -6.03
C LEU A 834 2.43 35.25 -7.46
N GLU A 835 2.16 34.41 -8.47
CA GLU A 835 2.37 34.73 -9.88
C GLU A 835 1.00 34.85 -10.59
N ASN A 836 0.50 36.07 -10.75
CA ASN A 836 -0.72 36.33 -11.51
C ASN A 836 -0.68 37.71 -12.18
N ALA A 837 -1.56 37.94 -13.17
CA ALA A 837 -1.52 39.14 -14.02
C ALA A 837 -1.71 40.46 -13.26
N ASP A 838 -2.35 40.43 -12.09
CA ASP A 838 -2.70 41.62 -11.31
C ASP A 838 -1.79 41.82 -10.09
N THR A 839 -0.94 40.84 -9.76
CA THR A 839 -0.06 40.91 -8.59
C THR A 839 1.02 41.96 -8.77
N LYS A 840 1.35 42.65 -7.69
CA LYS A 840 2.50 43.56 -7.59
C LYS A 840 3.64 42.93 -6.80
N VAL A 841 3.48 41.68 -6.36
CA VAL A 841 4.50 40.94 -5.65
C VAL A 841 5.69 40.70 -6.58
N LYS A 842 6.88 40.93 -6.05
CA LYS A 842 8.17 40.73 -6.71
C LYS A 842 9.17 40.24 -5.67
N VAL A 843 10.31 39.74 -6.13
CA VAL A 843 11.44 39.44 -5.25
C VAL A 843 11.77 40.67 -4.38
N GLY A 844 11.98 40.43 -3.08
CA GLY A 844 12.23 41.46 -2.07
C GLY A 844 10.97 42.04 -1.40
N THR A 845 9.77 41.70 -1.87
CA THR A 845 8.52 42.05 -1.16
C THR A 845 8.43 41.29 0.17
N VAL A 846 7.98 41.98 1.22
CA VAL A 846 7.75 41.43 2.57
C VAL A 846 6.27 41.15 2.76
N ILE A 847 5.91 39.94 3.17
CA ILE A 847 4.57 39.59 3.63
C ILE A 847 4.49 39.95 5.12
N GLU A 848 3.78 41.03 5.46
CA GLU A 848 3.65 41.55 6.83
C GLU A 848 2.52 40.87 7.62
N ALA A 849 1.47 40.36 6.95
CA ALA A 849 0.31 39.75 7.62
C ALA A 849 -0.47 38.79 6.71
N ILE A 850 -1.14 37.81 7.31
CA ILE A 850 -2.08 36.87 6.67
C ILE A 850 -3.44 36.97 7.36
N ASP A 851 -4.50 37.25 6.61
CA ASP A 851 -5.87 37.52 7.10
C ASP A 851 -5.96 38.59 8.19
N GLY A 852 -5.05 39.55 8.16
CA GLY A 852 -4.95 40.65 9.13
C GLY A 852 -4.17 40.28 10.40
N GLU A 853 -3.76 39.03 10.56
CA GLU A 853 -2.85 38.60 11.62
C GLU A 853 -1.40 38.90 11.21
N LYS A 854 -0.73 39.73 12.00
CA LYS A 854 0.63 40.18 11.73
C LYS A 854 1.62 39.05 11.97
N ILE A 855 2.62 38.97 11.10
CA ILE A 855 3.78 38.09 11.28
C ILE A 855 4.81 38.89 12.06
N GLU A 856 4.89 38.66 13.37
CA GLU A 856 5.92 39.28 14.21
C GLU A 856 7.31 38.74 13.85
N ALA A 857 8.37 39.48 14.22
CA ALA A 857 9.75 39.06 13.92
C ALA A 857 10.05 37.70 14.55
N GLY A 858 10.52 36.74 13.73
CA GLY A 858 10.81 35.37 14.16
C GLY A 858 9.57 34.49 14.43
N ALA A 859 8.35 34.98 14.20
CA ALA A 859 7.14 34.18 14.40
C ALA A 859 7.03 33.04 13.36
N ASN A 860 6.54 31.89 13.80
CA ASN A 860 6.25 30.77 12.92
C ASN A 860 4.99 31.06 12.09
N TRP A 861 5.17 31.40 10.82
CA TRP A 861 4.07 31.77 9.93
C TRP A 861 3.34 30.56 9.33
N TYR A 862 3.86 29.33 9.45
CA TYR A 862 3.18 28.12 8.94
C TYR A 862 1.81 27.92 9.59
N ALA A 863 1.70 28.18 10.90
CA ALA A 863 0.44 28.11 11.64
C ALA A 863 -0.65 29.02 11.02
N LEU A 864 -0.27 30.16 10.44
CA LEU A 864 -1.20 31.10 9.79
C LEU A 864 -1.73 30.60 8.44
N LEU A 865 -1.12 29.57 7.87
CA LEU A 865 -1.50 28.94 6.59
C LEU A 865 -2.21 27.59 6.77
N ASN A 866 -2.39 27.13 8.00
CA ASN A 866 -3.04 25.85 8.28
C ASN A 866 -4.51 25.84 7.80
N HIS A 867 -4.92 24.74 7.16
CA HIS A 867 -6.26 24.51 6.57
C HIS A 867 -6.74 25.58 5.57
N LYS A 868 -5.83 26.33 4.95
CA LYS A 868 -6.16 27.42 3.99
C LYS A 868 -5.94 27.05 2.52
N ALA A 869 -5.49 25.84 2.23
CA ALA A 869 -5.35 25.36 0.85
C ALA A 869 -6.69 25.49 0.10
N GLY A 870 -6.66 26.10 -1.07
CA GLY A 870 -7.83 26.31 -1.91
C GLY A 870 -8.84 27.33 -1.38
N LYS A 871 -8.56 28.07 -0.31
CA LYS A 871 -9.42 29.14 0.23
C LYS A 871 -8.79 30.50 -0.08
N LEU A 872 -9.63 31.52 -0.29
CA LEU A 872 -9.11 32.89 -0.47
C LEU A 872 -8.63 33.44 0.88
N ILE A 873 -7.41 33.96 0.90
CA ILE A 873 -6.81 34.64 2.05
C ILE A 873 -6.37 36.04 1.64
N ARG A 874 -6.22 36.95 2.61
CA ARG A 874 -5.68 38.29 2.37
C ARG A 874 -4.26 38.41 2.91
N ILE A 875 -3.31 38.77 2.05
CA ILE A 875 -1.94 39.06 2.45
C ILE A 875 -1.71 40.56 2.48
N SER A 876 -1.04 41.06 3.52
CA SER A 876 -0.54 42.45 3.58
C SER A 876 0.92 42.47 3.19
N LEU A 877 1.27 43.36 2.27
CA LEU A 877 2.53 43.35 1.56
C LEU A 877 3.24 44.70 1.69
N PHE A 878 4.56 44.66 1.79
CA PHE A 878 5.43 45.82 1.87
C PHE A 878 6.60 45.70 0.87
N ASP A 879 6.76 46.71 0.02
CA ASP A 879 7.92 46.83 -0.88
C ASP A 879 8.94 47.79 -0.26
N LYS A 880 10.08 47.25 0.15
CA LYS A 880 11.17 48.01 0.78
C LYS A 880 11.78 49.05 -0.14
N ASP A 881 11.77 48.83 -1.46
CA ASP A 881 12.42 49.72 -2.42
C ASP A 881 11.57 50.96 -2.69
N SER A 882 10.25 50.81 -2.66
CA SER A 882 9.31 51.90 -2.94
C SER A 882 8.61 52.46 -1.71
N ASP A 883 8.83 51.87 -0.53
CA ASP A 883 8.16 52.18 0.74
C ASP A 883 6.62 52.14 0.64
N LYS A 884 6.09 51.21 -0.17
CA LYS A 884 4.66 51.07 -0.41
C LYS A 884 4.10 49.85 0.30
N ARG A 885 2.92 50.03 0.91
CA ARG A 885 2.11 48.96 1.47
C ARG A 885 0.83 48.77 0.66
N TRP A 886 0.44 47.52 0.47
CA TRP A 886 -0.84 47.18 -0.15
C TRP A 886 -1.33 45.81 0.37
N GLN A 887 -2.49 45.38 -0.09
CA GLN A 887 -3.05 44.08 0.20
C GLN A 887 -3.43 43.37 -1.09
N GLU A 888 -3.27 42.06 -1.11
CA GLU A 888 -3.74 41.20 -2.19
C GLU A 888 -4.55 40.04 -1.61
N THR A 889 -5.50 39.54 -2.41
CA THR A 889 -6.22 38.31 -2.10
C THR A 889 -5.64 37.21 -2.96
N VAL A 890 -5.16 36.14 -2.32
CA VAL A 890 -4.53 35.00 -2.98
C VAL A 890 -5.19 33.69 -2.54
N LYS A 891 -4.97 32.61 -3.29
CA LYS A 891 -5.49 31.28 -2.97
C LYS A 891 -4.30 30.34 -2.75
N PRO A 892 -3.92 30.04 -1.49
CA PRO A 892 -2.82 29.14 -1.18
C PRO A 892 -3.07 27.74 -1.77
N ILE A 893 -1.99 27.03 -2.05
CA ILE A 893 -2.03 25.65 -2.56
C ILE A 893 -1.62 24.65 -1.47
N SER A 894 -1.87 23.36 -1.71
CA SER A 894 -1.35 22.30 -0.83
C SER A 894 0.15 22.13 -1.01
N GLN A 895 0.81 21.53 -0.02
CA GLN A 895 2.24 21.16 -0.14
C GLN A 895 2.50 20.19 -1.30
N SER A 896 1.58 19.26 -1.58
CA SER A 896 1.72 18.36 -2.74
C SER A 896 1.74 19.12 -4.07
N ALA A 897 0.97 20.21 -4.19
CA ALA A 897 1.00 21.05 -5.38
C ALA A 897 2.30 21.86 -5.46
N GLU A 898 2.82 22.38 -4.35
CA GLU A 898 4.15 23.02 -4.32
C GLU A 898 5.28 22.05 -4.67
N SER A 899 5.21 20.80 -4.18
CA SER A 899 6.19 19.76 -4.53
C SER A 899 6.23 19.50 -6.05
N GLU A 900 5.07 19.51 -6.71
CA GLU A 900 5.03 19.41 -8.18
C GLU A 900 5.65 20.65 -8.84
N LEU A 901 5.38 21.86 -8.34
CA LEU A 901 6.02 23.07 -8.87
C LEU A 901 7.55 23.06 -8.70
N LEU A 902 8.05 22.59 -7.56
CA LEU A 902 9.48 22.43 -7.27
C LEU A 902 10.12 21.40 -8.20
N TYR A 903 9.47 20.25 -8.41
CA TYR A 903 9.91 19.27 -9.40
C TYR A 903 10.00 19.88 -10.80
N GLN A 904 8.96 20.60 -11.24
CA GLN A 904 8.96 21.25 -12.56
C GLN A 904 10.07 22.31 -12.66
N ARG A 905 10.31 23.08 -11.60
CA ARG A 905 11.43 24.03 -11.51
C ARG A 905 12.78 23.31 -11.66
N TRP A 906 12.99 22.20 -10.94
CA TRP A 906 14.21 21.40 -11.00
C TRP A 906 14.43 20.82 -12.41
N VAL A 907 13.42 20.22 -13.04
CA VAL A 907 13.53 19.72 -14.42
C VAL A 907 13.88 20.86 -15.39
N ARG A 908 13.31 22.05 -15.22
CA ARG A 908 13.66 23.23 -16.04
C ARG A 908 15.11 23.66 -15.83
N SER A 909 15.61 23.67 -14.60
CA SER A 909 17.00 24.06 -14.31
C SER A 909 18.01 23.04 -14.84
N ARG A 910 17.77 21.73 -14.66
CA ARG A 910 18.60 20.66 -15.24
C ARG A 910 18.65 20.73 -16.76
N ARG A 911 17.50 20.95 -17.42
CA ARG A 911 17.43 21.13 -18.88
C ARG A 911 18.23 22.35 -19.35
N ALA A 912 18.10 23.48 -18.65
CA ALA A 912 18.84 24.70 -18.98
C ALA A 912 20.35 24.52 -18.81
N GLU A 913 20.77 23.72 -17.82
CA GLU A 913 22.16 23.40 -17.59
C GLU A 913 22.75 22.52 -18.70
N VAL A 914 22.06 21.46 -19.13
CA VAL A 914 22.47 20.66 -20.30
C VAL A 914 22.57 21.52 -21.55
N GLU A 915 21.61 22.41 -21.78
CA GLU A 915 21.64 23.33 -22.92
C GLU A 915 22.84 24.28 -22.85
N ARG A 916 23.16 24.82 -21.67
CA ARG A 916 24.32 25.69 -21.44
C ARG A 916 25.65 24.96 -21.64
N LEU A 917 25.80 23.77 -21.05
CA LEU A 917 27.03 22.99 -21.10
C LEU A 917 27.32 22.42 -22.50
N SER A 918 26.28 22.16 -23.29
CA SER A 918 26.40 21.58 -24.63
C SER A 918 26.33 22.59 -25.78
N ASP A 919 26.28 23.89 -25.49
CA ASP A 919 26.01 24.95 -26.48
C ASP A 919 24.74 24.66 -27.31
N GLY A 920 23.71 24.11 -26.65
CA GLY A 920 22.42 23.78 -27.25
C GLY A 920 22.42 22.53 -28.14
N ARG A 921 23.47 21.71 -28.13
CA ARG A 921 23.57 20.50 -28.94
C ARG A 921 22.84 19.30 -28.35
N LEU A 922 22.70 19.21 -27.03
CA LEU A 922 22.07 18.08 -26.35
C LEU A 922 20.65 18.41 -25.89
N GLY A 923 19.78 17.39 -25.88
CA GLY A 923 18.48 17.41 -25.22
C GLY A 923 18.54 16.83 -23.81
N TYR A 924 17.50 17.08 -23.00
CA TYR A 924 17.35 16.53 -21.66
C TYR A 924 15.89 16.16 -21.39
N ALA A 925 15.68 14.98 -20.81
CA ALA A 925 14.40 14.54 -20.25
C ALA A 925 14.65 13.82 -18.92
N HIS A 926 13.75 14.01 -17.95
CA HIS A 926 13.80 13.31 -16.68
C HIS A 926 12.63 12.34 -16.56
N ILE A 927 12.90 11.12 -16.10
CA ILE A 927 11.95 10.03 -15.96
C ILE A 927 11.71 9.81 -14.46
N ARG A 928 10.72 10.49 -13.89
CA ARG A 928 10.44 10.43 -12.44
C ARG A 928 9.76 9.13 -11.97
N THR A 929 8.95 8.51 -12.84
CA THR A 929 8.26 7.24 -12.57
C THR A 929 8.05 6.51 -13.90
N MET A 930 8.00 5.19 -13.87
CA MET A 930 7.74 4.36 -15.04
C MET A 930 6.23 4.16 -15.27
N SER A 931 5.50 5.23 -15.59
CA SER A 931 4.04 5.20 -15.79
C SER A 931 3.60 5.74 -17.15
N ASP A 932 2.39 5.35 -17.61
CA ASP A 932 1.82 5.82 -18.89
C ASP A 932 1.86 7.34 -19.06
N SER A 933 1.47 8.09 -18.02
CA SER A 933 1.45 9.55 -18.08
C SER A 933 2.86 10.12 -18.26
N ARG A 934 3.86 9.56 -17.58
CA ARG A 934 5.26 10.01 -17.72
C ARG A 934 5.86 9.63 -19.06
N TYR A 935 5.52 8.47 -19.63
CA TYR A 935 5.95 8.13 -20.98
C TYR A 935 5.49 9.17 -22.01
N ARG A 936 4.26 9.66 -21.90
CA ARG A 936 3.74 10.72 -22.80
C ARG A 936 4.55 12.01 -22.69
N GLU A 937 4.89 12.43 -21.46
CA GLU A 937 5.74 13.60 -21.21
C GLU A 937 7.14 13.42 -21.79
N ILE A 938 7.74 12.22 -21.64
CA ILE A 938 9.05 11.89 -22.22
C ILE A 938 8.98 11.94 -23.74
N PHE A 939 7.93 11.38 -24.34
CA PHE A 939 7.74 11.44 -25.79
C PHE A 939 7.67 12.89 -26.30
N GLU A 940 6.99 13.78 -25.57
CA GLU A 940 6.95 15.22 -25.86
C GLU A 940 8.32 15.90 -25.69
N ASP A 941 9.07 15.57 -24.64
CA ASP A 941 10.41 16.10 -24.42
C ASP A 941 11.39 15.66 -25.53
N ILE A 942 11.36 14.39 -25.92
CA ILE A 942 12.24 13.83 -26.95
C ILE A 942 11.88 14.33 -28.35
N PHE A 943 10.64 14.13 -28.78
CA PHE A 943 10.24 14.41 -30.17
C PHE A 943 9.64 15.80 -30.39
N GLY A 944 9.21 16.47 -29.31
CA GLY A 944 8.76 17.86 -29.37
C GLY A 944 9.92 18.84 -29.17
N LYS A 945 10.63 18.74 -28.05
CA LYS A 945 11.67 19.73 -27.67
C LYS A 945 13.07 19.34 -28.17
N ALA A 946 13.46 18.07 -28.05
CA ALA A 946 14.83 17.61 -28.34
C ALA A 946 15.06 17.09 -29.77
N VAL A 947 14.03 17.03 -30.63
CA VAL A 947 14.14 16.42 -31.98
C VAL A 947 15.25 17.05 -32.85
N GLY A 948 15.54 18.34 -32.65
CA GLY A 948 16.60 19.05 -33.35
C GLY A 948 18.02 18.85 -32.77
N LYS A 949 18.13 18.27 -31.57
CA LYS A 949 19.39 18.06 -30.84
C LYS A 949 20.17 16.89 -31.42
N GLU A 950 21.48 16.84 -31.20
CA GLU A 950 22.38 15.82 -31.74
C GLU A 950 22.32 14.50 -30.94
N ALA A 951 22.04 14.59 -29.64
CA ALA A 951 21.88 13.45 -28.74
C ALA A 951 21.03 13.87 -27.50
N ILE A 952 20.72 12.94 -26.61
CA ILE A 952 19.87 13.19 -25.44
C ILE A 952 20.43 12.62 -24.13
N VAL A 953 20.30 13.40 -23.05
CA VAL A 953 20.48 12.96 -21.67
C VAL A 953 19.13 12.53 -21.10
N LEU A 954 19.04 11.28 -20.64
CA LEU A 954 17.89 10.74 -19.93
C LEU A 954 18.25 10.59 -18.45
N ASP A 955 17.68 11.44 -17.62
CA ASP A 955 17.92 11.40 -16.18
C ASP A 955 16.85 10.55 -15.50
N THR A 956 17.27 9.46 -14.87
CA THR A 956 16.41 8.52 -14.14
C THR A 956 16.61 8.59 -12.63
N ARG A 957 17.43 9.52 -12.12
CA ARG A 957 17.70 9.64 -10.69
C ARG A 957 16.40 9.79 -9.90
N PHE A 958 16.28 9.10 -8.78
CA PHE A 958 15.08 9.11 -7.92
C PHE A 958 13.78 8.63 -8.57
N ASN A 959 13.89 7.78 -9.60
CA ASN A 959 12.75 7.13 -10.23
C ASN A 959 12.28 5.95 -9.38
N ASN A 960 10.98 5.95 -9.03
CA ASN A 960 10.36 4.93 -8.16
C ASN A 960 9.93 3.65 -8.89
N GLY A 961 10.25 3.51 -10.17
CA GLY A 961 9.84 2.37 -10.99
C GLY A 961 8.39 2.45 -11.45
N GLY A 962 7.81 1.29 -11.76
CA GLY A 962 6.54 1.13 -12.48
C GLY A 962 6.65 0.04 -13.54
N ASN A 963 6.28 0.32 -14.79
CA ASN A 963 6.35 -0.66 -15.87
C ASN A 963 6.53 0.02 -17.24
N LEU A 964 7.76 0.40 -17.60
CA LEU A 964 8.10 0.99 -18.91
C LEU A 964 9.39 0.46 -19.53
N VAL A 965 10.08 -0.52 -18.93
CA VAL A 965 11.36 -1.04 -19.44
C VAL A 965 11.28 -1.38 -20.94
N GLU A 966 10.28 -2.17 -21.35
CA GLU A 966 10.13 -2.55 -22.76
C GLU A 966 9.83 -1.32 -23.65
N ALA A 967 8.92 -0.44 -23.24
CA ALA A 967 8.55 0.74 -24.01
C ALA A 967 9.74 1.69 -24.22
N LEU A 968 10.54 1.93 -23.18
CA LEU A 968 11.73 2.81 -23.24
C LEU A 968 12.85 2.18 -24.06
N THR A 969 13.11 0.87 -23.92
CA THR A 969 14.13 0.19 -24.73
C THR A 969 13.74 0.16 -26.21
N VAL A 970 12.47 -0.09 -26.54
CA VAL A 970 11.96 0.01 -27.92
C VAL A 970 12.06 1.43 -28.47
N LEU A 971 11.79 2.44 -27.65
CA LEU A 971 11.91 3.85 -28.01
C LEU A 971 13.37 4.22 -28.36
N LEU A 972 14.35 3.71 -27.63
CA LEU A 972 15.75 4.13 -27.72
C LEU A 972 16.61 3.31 -28.69
N THR A 973 16.10 2.19 -29.20
CA THR A 973 16.78 1.29 -30.16
C THR A 973 16.46 1.63 -31.63
N GLY A 974 16.09 2.87 -31.94
CA GLY A 974 15.74 3.26 -33.30
C GLY A 974 16.94 3.33 -34.24
N GLU A 975 16.85 2.66 -35.40
CA GLU A 975 17.83 2.79 -36.48
C GLU A 975 17.19 3.33 -37.77
N VAL A 976 17.83 4.30 -38.42
CA VAL A 976 17.33 4.85 -39.69
C VAL A 976 17.45 3.79 -40.80
N TYR A 977 16.32 3.23 -41.23
CA TYR A 977 16.28 2.23 -42.32
C TYR A 977 15.71 2.79 -43.64
N ALA A 978 15.00 3.93 -43.61
CA ALA A 978 14.49 4.58 -44.82
C ALA A 978 14.47 6.11 -44.71
N ARG A 979 14.46 6.79 -45.87
CA ARG A 979 14.35 8.25 -45.98
C ARG A 979 13.21 8.64 -46.92
N ALA A 980 12.30 9.49 -46.46
CA ALA A 980 11.20 10.00 -47.26
C ALA A 980 11.63 11.22 -48.08
N LEU A 981 11.68 11.08 -49.42
CA LEU A 981 12.23 12.08 -50.35
C LEU A 981 11.28 12.45 -51.51
N PRO A 982 10.07 12.99 -51.27
CA PRO A 982 9.18 13.40 -52.36
C PRO A 982 9.85 14.49 -53.22
N ARG A 983 10.12 14.17 -54.48
CA ARG A 983 10.75 15.08 -55.46
C ARG A 983 12.08 15.69 -54.98
N GLY A 984 12.85 14.92 -54.21
CA GLY A 984 14.14 15.36 -53.67
C GLY A 984 14.06 16.27 -52.44
N GLN A 985 12.86 16.54 -51.89
CA GLN A 985 12.69 17.27 -50.64
C GLN A 985 12.89 16.33 -49.44
N LYS A 986 13.65 16.75 -48.42
CA LYS A 986 13.83 15.98 -47.19
C LYS A 986 12.59 16.11 -46.31
N LEU A 987 11.73 15.07 -46.30
CA LEU A 987 10.53 15.04 -45.46
C LEU A 987 10.79 14.43 -44.08
N GLY A 988 11.55 13.33 -44.02
CA GLY A 988 11.80 12.61 -42.76
C GLY A 988 12.57 11.30 -42.96
N VAL A 989 12.67 10.54 -41.87
CA VAL A 989 13.31 9.21 -41.81
C VAL A 989 12.36 8.21 -41.13
N GLU A 990 12.54 6.93 -41.42
CA GLU A 990 11.89 5.85 -40.67
C GLU A 990 12.92 5.12 -39.79
N PRO A 991 12.55 4.72 -38.55
CA PRO A 991 11.24 4.90 -37.92
C PRO A 991 11.00 6.33 -37.42
N VAL A 992 9.73 6.80 -37.45
CA VAL A 992 9.34 8.13 -36.93
C VAL A 992 9.05 8.20 -35.43
N HIS A 993 8.87 7.05 -34.77
CA HIS A 993 8.50 6.96 -33.35
C HIS A 993 9.60 6.40 -32.44
N ARG A 994 10.82 6.22 -32.97
CA ARG A 994 11.98 5.78 -32.19
C ARG A 994 13.10 6.79 -32.28
N TRP A 995 13.80 7.00 -31.18
CA TRP A 995 14.98 7.83 -31.12
C TRP A 995 16.10 7.17 -31.92
N THR A 996 16.74 7.92 -32.81
CA THR A 996 17.72 7.41 -33.80
C THR A 996 19.11 8.02 -33.63
N LYS A 997 19.35 8.70 -32.51
CA LYS A 997 20.59 9.40 -32.20
C LYS A 997 21.16 8.86 -30.88
N PRO A 998 22.41 9.18 -30.51
CA PRO A 998 22.96 8.74 -29.24
C PRO A 998 22.11 9.20 -28.04
N SER A 999 22.17 8.41 -26.97
CA SER A 999 21.58 8.75 -25.68
C SER A 999 22.55 8.38 -24.56
N ILE A 1000 22.39 9.00 -23.40
CA ILE A 1000 23.11 8.66 -22.16
C ILE A 1000 22.11 8.66 -21.01
N VAL A 1001 22.25 7.73 -20.07
CA VAL A 1001 21.41 7.64 -18.87
C VAL A 1001 22.17 8.17 -17.66
N VAL A 1002 21.56 9.09 -16.91
CA VAL A 1002 22.02 9.52 -15.58
C VAL A 1002 21.23 8.75 -14.53
N MET A 1003 21.90 8.02 -13.64
CA MET A 1003 21.28 7.14 -12.65
C MET A 1003 22.01 7.22 -11.30
N ASN A 1004 21.33 6.88 -10.21
CA ASN A 1004 21.94 6.90 -8.89
C ASN A 1004 21.23 5.91 -7.94
N GLU A 1005 21.66 5.94 -6.68
CA GLU A 1005 21.16 5.10 -5.59
C GLU A 1005 19.66 5.29 -5.35
N GLY A 1006 19.08 6.42 -5.77
CA GLY A 1006 17.65 6.72 -5.63
C GLY A 1006 16.73 5.98 -6.61
N ASN A 1007 17.27 5.21 -7.56
CA ASN A 1007 16.51 4.39 -8.49
C ASN A 1007 15.95 3.13 -7.81
N TYR A 1008 14.65 2.84 -7.99
CA TYR A 1008 13.96 1.70 -7.36
C TYR A 1008 13.07 0.95 -8.36
N SER A 1009 12.86 -0.35 -8.15
CA SER A 1009 12.00 -1.23 -8.95
C SER A 1009 12.36 -1.28 -10.45
N ASP A 1010 11.42 -1.02 -11.34
CA ASP A 1010 11.59 -0.93 -12.80
C ASP A 1010 12.69 0.08 -13.23
N ALA A 1011 13.05 1.01 -12.33
CA ALA A 1011 14.14 1.95 -12.53
C ALA A 1011 15.54 1.36 -12.26
N HIS A 1012 15.63 0.14 -11.71
CA HIS A 1012 16.79 -0.75 -11.79
C HIS A 1012 16.76 -1.61 -13.06
N CYS A 1013 15.60 -2.20 -13.38
CA CYS A 1013 15.43 -3.04 -14.57
C CYS A 1013 15.77 -2.29 -15.87
N PHE A 1014 15.42 -1.00 -15.99
CA PHE A 1014 15.64 -0.23 -17.22
C PHE A 1014 17.13 0.02 -17.51
N PRO A 1015 17.94 0.55 -16.58
CA PRO A 1015 19.38 0.68 -16.79
C PRO A 1015 20.09 -0.65 -17.09
N VAL A 1016 19.66 -1.76 -16.47
CA VAL A 1016 20.17 -3.11 -16.79
C VAL A 1016 19.86 -3.44 -18.25
N ALA A 1017 18.60 -3.34 -18.67
CA ALA A 1017 18.21 -3.60 -20.05
C ALA A 1017 18.90 -2.66 -21.06
N TYR A 1018 19.06 -1.38 -20.70
CA TYR A 1018 19.75 -0.37 -21.51
C TYR A 1018 21.21 -0.74 -21.77
N THR A 1019 21.90 -1.23 -20.73
CA THR A 1019 23.30 -1.68 -20.79
C THR A 1019 23.42 -3.00 -21.55
N SER A 1020 22.59 -3.99 -21.23
CA SER A 1020 22.62 -5.32 -21.85
C SER A 1020 22.28 -5.30 -23.34
N LEU A 1021 21.45 -4.36 -23.79
CA LEU A 1021 21.14 -4.14 -25.20
C LEU A 1021 22.17 -3.24 -25.92
N GLY A 1022 23.15 -2.68 -25.21
CA GLY A 1022 24.17 -1.81 -25.77
C GLY A 1022 23.64 -0.50 -26.35
N ILE A 1023 22.61 0.09 -25.73
CA ILE A 1023 21.90 1.28 -26.25
C ILE A 1023 22.76 2.55 -26.12
N GLY A 1024 23.52 2.69 -25.02
CA GLY A 1024 24.40 3.83 -24.78
C GLY A 1024 25.15 3.70 -23.46
N LYS A 1025 25.57 4.85 -22.90
CA LYS A 1025 26.38 4.91 -21.67
C LYS A 1025 25.58 5.32 -20.44
N THR A 1026 26.06 4.94 -19.26
CA THR A 1026 25.49 5.32 -17.96
C THR A 1026 26.45 6.16 -17.13
N VAL A 1027 25.94 7.14 -16.38
CA VAL A 1027 26.71 8.04 -15.51
C VAL A 1027 26.00 8.23 -14.18
N GLY A 1028 26.75 8.33 -13.09
CA GLY A 1028 26.23 8.68 -11.76
C GLY A 1028 26.71 7.69 -10.71
N MET A 1029 25.82 7.11 -9.93
CA MET A 1029 26.17 6.15 -8.88
C MET A 1029 25.48 4.81 -9.10
N GLN A 1030 25.89 3.80 -8.33
CA GLN A 1030 25.35 2.45 -8.38
C GLN A 1030 23.82 2.44 -8.18
N VAL A 1031 23.12 1.70 -9.04
CA VAL A 1031 21.69 1.44 -8.86
C VAL A 1031 21.52 0.12 -8.10
N PRO A 1032 20.77 0.09 -6.99
CA PRO A 1032 20.58 -1.11 -6.21
C PRO A 1032 19.71 -2.13 -6.93
N GLY A 1033 19.97 -3.42 -6.67
CA GLY A 1033 19.25 -4.52 -7.32
C GLY A 1033 17.85 -4.70 -6.76
N THR A 1034 16.85 -4.07 -7.38
CA THR A 1034 15.45 -4.10 -6.90
C THR A 1034 14.44 -4.58 -7.95
N CYS A 1035 14.85 -5.43 -8.90
CA CYS A 1035 14.01 -5.76 -10.06
C CYS A 1035 13.11 -6.97 -9.77
N THR A 1036 11.97 -6.71 -9.12
CA THR A 1036 10.92 -7.71 -8.82
C THR A 1036 9.52 -7.16 -9.12
N ALA A 1037 8.58 -8.03 -9.50
CA ALA A 1037 7.16 -7.68 -9.45
C ALA A 1037 6.61 -7.93 -8.03
N VAL A 1038 5.88 -6.96 -7.46
CA VAL A 1038 5.42 -6.97 -6.07
C VAL A 1038 3.89 -6.98 -5.94
N TRP A 1039 3.39 -7.71 -4.95
CA TRP A 1039 2.03 -7.54 -4.45
C TRP A 1039 2.01 -6.77 -3.12
N TRP A 1040 1.20 -5.71 -3.07
CA TRP A 1040 0.88 -4.98 -1.83
C TRP A 1040 -0.55 -5.33 -1.39
N GLU A 1041 -0.67 -5.98 -0.23
CA GLU A 1041 -1.96 -6.38 0.31
C GLU A 1041 -2.43 -5.40 1.39
N THR A 1042 -3.68 -4.92 1.26
CA THR A 1042 -4.36 -4.18 2.33
C THR A 1042 -5.10 -5.16 3.24
N LEU A 1043 -4.64 -5.26 4.49
CA LEU A 1043 -5.18 -6.16 5.51
C LEU A 1043 -6.63 -5.84 5.88
N GLN A 1044 -7.29 -6.75 6.59
CA GLN A 1044 -8.73 -6.66 6.85
C GLN A 1044 -9.13 -5.42 7.66
N ASP A 1045 -8.23 -4.88 8.48
CA ASP A 1045 -8.46 -3.67 9.26
C ASP A 1045 -8.49 -2.38 8.41
N ARG A 1046 -7.95 -2.46 7.19
CA ARG A 1046 -7.87 -1.40 6.17
C ARG A 1046 -6.96 -0.21 6.48
N SER A 1047 -6.36 -0.15 7.67
CA SER A 1047 -5.33 0.83 8.00
C SER A 1047 -3.92 0.29 7.81
N LEU A 1048 -3.76 -1.04 7.73
CA LEU A 1048 -2.49 -1.72 7.50
C LEU A 1048 -2.40 -2.27 6.08
N PHE A 1049 -1.18 -2.25 5.54
CA PHE A 1049 -0.84 -2.94 4.30
C PHE A 1049 0.62 -3.39 4.33
N PHE A 1050 0.93 -4.51 3.65
CA PHE A 1050 2.29 -5.07 3.58
C PHE A 1050 2.64 -5.52 2.16
N GLY A 1051 3.94 -5.62 1.86
CA GLY A 1051 4.46 -5.92 0.53
C GLY A 1051 5.18 -7.26 0.45
N ILE A 1052 5.09 -7.94 -0.71
CA ILE A 1052 5.80 -9.18 -1.01
C ILE A 1052 6.35 -9.11 -2.45
N PRO A 1053 7.67 -9.28 -2.66
CA PRO A 1053 8.24 -9.48 -4.00
C PRO A 1053 7.94 -10.91 -4.48
N MET A 1054 7.08 -11.00 -5.49
CA MET A 1054 6.46 -12.25 -5.97
C MET A 1054 7.24 -12.90 -7.12
N VAL A 1055 7.75 -12.06 -8.03
CA VAL A 1055 8.37 -12.51 -9.28
C VAL A 1055 9.75 -11.86 -9.41
N GLY A 1056 10.79 -12.70 -9.38
CA GLY A 1056 12.15 -12.29 -9.66
C GLY A 1056 12.45 -12.33 -11.15
N TYR A 1057 13.15 -11.31 -11.66
CA TYR A 1057 13.64 -11.28 -13.04
C TYR A 1057 15.07 -11.82 -13.11
N ILE A 1058 15.32 -12.65 -14.12
CA ILE A 1058 16.64 -13.23 -14.40
C ILE A 1058 17.23 -12.53 -15.63
N ASP A 1059 18.49 -12.14 -15.57
CA ASP A 1059 19.21 -11.51 -16.67
C ASP A 1059 19.70 -12.51 -17.73
N ASN A 1060 20.44 -12.01 -18.73
CA ASN A 1060 20.94 -12.85 -19.83
C ASN A 1060 22.09 -13.78 -19.40
N GLU A 1061 22.69 -13.51 -18.25
CA GLU A 1061 23.76 -14.26 -17.62
C GLU A 1061 23.21 -15.41 -16.75
N GLY A 1062 21.92 -15.38 -16.43
CA GLY A 1062 21.23 -16.38 -15.64
C GLY A 1062 21.15 -16.02 -14.15
N ASP A 1063 21.48 -14.78 -13.78
CA ASP A 1063 21.43 -14.30 -12.40
C ASP A 1063 20.12 -13.56 -12.12
N LEU A 1064 19.63 -13.67 -10.88
CA LEU A 1064 18.55 -12.82 -10.40
C LEU A 1064 19.01 -11.36 -10.35
N MET A 1065 18.14 -10.45 -10.80
CA MET A 1065 18.38 -9.01 -10.75
C MET A 1065 18.07 -8.40 -9.38
N GLU A 1066 17.34 -9.12 -8.51
CA GLU A 1066 17.16 -8.73 -7.11
C GLU A 1066 18.49 -8.88 -6.35
N ASN A 1067 18.84 -7.87 -5.53
CA ASN A 1067 20.12 -7.74 -4.82
C ASN A 1067 21.40 -7.74 -5.68
N LYS A 1068 21.26 -7.70 -7.01
CA LYS A 1068 22.37 -7.49 -7.95
C LYS A 1068 22.38 -6.02 -8.40
N HIS A 1069 23.29 -5.21 -7.86
CA HIS A 1069 23.42 -3.82 -8.27
C HIS A 1069 23.89 -3.67 -9.71
N LEU A 1070 23.70 -2.48 -10.27
CA LEU A 1070 24.27 -2.05 -11.54
C LEU A 1070 25.24 -0.88 -11.33
N ASP A 1071 26.50 -1.11 -11.70
CA ASP A 1071 27.53 -0.07 -11.76
C ASP A 1071 27.35 0.84 -13.01
N PRO A 1072 27.53 2.16 -12.89
CA PRO A 1072 27.60 3.04 -14.05
C PRO A 1072 28.90 2.86 -14.84
N ASP A 1073 28.89 3.14 -16.15
CA ASP A 1073 30.12 3.24 -16.95
C ASP A 1073 31.06 4.34 -16.41
N TYR A 1074 30.48 5.41 -15.83
CA TYR A 1074 31.20 6.51 -15.19
C TYR A 1074 30.62 6.82 -13.82
N GLU A 1075 31.29 6.33 -12.78
CA GLU A 1075 30.95 6.60 -11.38
C GLU A 1075 31.32 8.04 -10.98
N VAL A 1076 30.33 8.80 -10.48
CA VAL A 1076 30.44 10.19 -10.04
C VAL A 1076 29.53 10.41 -8.84
N ASP A 1077 30.15 10.59 -7.67
CA ASP A 1077 29.49 11.02 -6.45
C ASP A 1077 29.34 12.56 -6.44
N ASN A 1078 28.19 13.07 -5.98
CA ASN A 1078 27.95 14.49 -5.87
C ASN A 1078 28.41 14.99 -4.50
N ASP A 1079 29.28 15.99 -4.46
CA ASP A 1079 29.70 16.62 -3.21
C ASP A 1079 28.54 17.44 -2.60
N PRO A 1080 28.09 17.13 -1.36
CA PRO A 1080 26.98 17.83 -0.72
C PRO A 1080 27.15 19.36 -0.66
N ALA A 1081 28.39 19.85 -0.47
CA ALA A 1081 28.68 21.27 -0.42
C ALA A 1081 28.53 21.93 -1.80
N LEU A 1082 28.83 21.20 -2.88
CA LEU A 1082 28.68 21.67 -4.26
C LEU A 1082 27.22 21.64 -4.72
N GLU A 1083 26.46 20.62 -4.33
CA GLU A 1083 25.02 20.54 -4.62
C GLU A 1083 24.25 21.69 -3.96
N ALA A 1084 24.55 22.00 -2.70
CA ALA A 1084 23.91 23.08 -1.96
C ALA A 1084 24.07 24.45 -2.65
N VAL A 1085 25.13 24.63 -3.45
CA VAL A 1085 25.46 25.90 -4.12
C VAL A 1085 25.22 25.88 -5.64
N GLY A 1086 24.58 24.86 -6.18
CA GLY A 1086 24.11 24.91 -7.57
C GLY A 1086 24.81 24.00 -8.58
N LYS A 1087 25.72 23.11 -8.15
CA LYS A 1087 26.52 22.27 -9.06
C LYS A 1087 26.11 20.80 -9.01
N ASP A 1088 25.86 20.22 -10.18
CA ASP A 1088 25.45 18.83 -10.37
C ASP A 1088 26.54 18.10 -11.18
N GLN A 1089 27.46 17.43 -10.47
CA GLN A 1089 28.66 16.83 -11.08
C GLN A 1089 28.32 15.64 -11.97
N GLN A 1090 27.29 14.87 -11.60
CA GLN A 1090 26.78 13.76 -12.41
C GLN A 1090 26.27 14.25 -13.77
N LEU A 1091 25.46 15.32 -13.79
CA LEU A 1091 24.96 15.90 -15.04
C LEU A 1091 26.06 16.53 -15.88
N GLU A 1092 27.01 17.25 -15.25
CA GLU A 1092 28.18 17.80 -15.93
C GLU A 1092 28.98 16.69 -16.64
N LYS A 1093 29.21 15.56 -15.96
CA LYS A 1093 29.91 14.42 -16.55
C LYS A 1093 29.14 13.77 -17.69
N ALA A 1094 27.82 13.63 -17.56
CA ALA A 1094 26.99 13.06 -18.63
C ALA A 1094 27.05 13.90 -19.92
N VAL A 1095 27.04 15.24 -19.78
CA VAL A 1095 27.23 16.14 -20.93
C VAL A 1095 28.62 16.01 -21.53
N GLU A 1096 29.67 15.96 -20.72
CA GLU A 1096 31.06 15.76 -21.19
C GLU A 1096 31.21 14.47 -22.01
N VAL A 1097 30.72 13.35 -21.49
CA VAL A 1097 30.80 12.03 -22.13
C VAL A 1097 30.04 12.03 -23.44
N LEU A 1098 28.79 12.50 -23.44
CA LEU A 1098 27.94 12.47 -24.64
C LEU A 1098 28.45 13.43 -25.73
N LEU A 1099 29.00 14.59 -25.36
CA LEU A 1099 29.68 15.50 -26.30
C LEU A 1099 30.93 14.85 -26.91
N THR A 1100 31.68 14.10 -26.12
CA THR A 1100 32.86 13.37 -26.62
C THR A 1100 32.43 12.34 -27.66
N GLU A 1101 31.41 11.55 -27.37
CA GLU A 1101 30.88 10.52 -28.28
C GLU A 1101 30.43 11.09 -29.63
N ILE A 1102 29.69 12.21 -29.63
CA ILE A 1102 29.19 12.81 -30.89
C ILE A 1102 30.29 13.54 -31.69
N ASN A 1103 31.41 13.92 -31.06
CA ASN A 1103 32.51 14.62 -31.72
C ASN A 1103 33.53 13.67 -32.37
N GLY A 1104 33.58 12.41 -31.94
CA GLY A 1104 34.56 11.40 -32.40
C GLY A 1104 35.87 11.51 -31.64
#